data_AF-A0A093V3I6-F1
#
_entry.id   AF-A0A093V3I6-F1
#
_cell.length_a   1.000
_cell.length_b   1.000
_cell.length_c   1.000
_cell.angle_alpha   90.00
_cell.angle_beta   90.00
_cell.angle_gamma   90.00
#
_symmetry.space_group_name_H-M   'P 1'
#
loop_
_entity.id
_entity.type
_entity.pdbx_description
1 polymer ?
#
loop_
_entity_poly.entity_id
_entity_poly.type
_entity_poly.pdbx_seq_one_letter_code
_entity_poly.pdbx_strand_id
1 'polypeptide(L)'
;MYPFASNLSGTHVLVTGGSKGIGRLIVQALLAEGANVSYCARNPRGDEFSAFQGAADNARAVASTVDIANPTDIKNWVERSVEEFGRIDCVVANASPIFQDPTPEHWEKSFNADIMGLVTLLEATEPYLVERVKAGGSPSVVVITSLAGYDLVLPTIGSPYTTFTRAKPVIAKDYARKFAPLGVRVNTLALGLVNTPNITHPDGSVEWSTYQTFTKNNPEVIKALEDKVPLKRAARCEEIANVVVFLASGLSSYGLVSNGAKVYVVALPGDPIDDVVKELNRLGSETGGSALGFPCDLSSKSSIQTLAQEISTRETHLDMLISNAGIRRDPPIQCNVLTASITELQESMWSSNEADWEKTFRVNTTAHYFLSVALLPLLAAAAAEGRDQGRGVIVITSSCASMHNVTNIDLSSYAASKAATDHLVKLLAAKYHRFYVRVCGINPGFVPSNMNPVGAEGNIFSNLFDKVPAKRAAVAEDIAGTVLYLVSKAGAYVDGISLSKVTKGHLKGIASKLNITIQDGPDADAYLLLLQSMEAIMQRIEDGADYMHPALSPVPTIFPREYWLPSDKNEDNPLNAWRHRCELVASKPTNSLLQGRTIAIKDNISIGGLPTTLGTFTEILCKDGKLPVSPIDASVVSRILEAGGIIKGSSSCENFCASPLSYSAATGPVHSPWLNGYTSGGSSSGSAALISANIVQRQTENKFGQTVDLAIGGDQAGSIRIPASFTGIYGLKPTHGLIPYTGAIGLAPMVDHLGPLAEKLEDIALLLQVMAGYDGIDPRMSPESPLRNQVADYPAQLSEFRSRQLAEGEKLGSSFKVGLISESFDIPGLTAQIRDTVLESAKKYFTQAGASVSEVSIPMHREGIVIWTAACRPSTSEFACQGKPGGFLTFPAPHIHTQWPPNQQMYEILTATNPALVNIIFNAPFITERFGPMTEAKAYRKAYELRAAYDQAFEEFDVLVTPCAPSVSTPHPKMKGDDDGPASSIMDKVNVAVGVTTNTGPFNVTGHPAMNVPCGFGSVEGKPDVKLPIGMQVIGKRWDEMSIFKAAAIFEEGRRLANL
;
A
#
# COMPACT_ATOMS: atom_id res chain seq x y z
N MET A 1 49.90 10.01 -19.32
CA MET A 1 48.48 9.83 -18.95
C MET A 1 48.39 10.23 -17.48
N TYR A 2 48.06 11.49 -17.20
CA TYR A 2 47.87 11.97 -15.83
C TYR A 2 46.56 11.35 -15.29
N PRO A 3 46.53 10.86 -14.03
CA PRO A 3 45.40 10.09 -13.53
C PRO A 3 44.22 10.99 -13.18
N PHE A 4 43.05 10.40 -13.38
CA PHE A 4 41.76 10.78 -12.82
C PHE A 4 41.93 11.07 -11.32
N ALA A 5 41.92 12.34 -10.88
CA ALA A 5 42.26 12.65 -9.48
C ALA A 5 41.05 12.38 -8.58
N SER A 6 40.90 11.15 -8.08
CA SER A 6 39.82 10.73 -7.17
C SER A 6 39.73 11.51 -5.85
N ASN A 7 40.73 12.35 -5.55
CA ASN A 7 40.87 13.06 -4.28
C ASN A 7 40.85 12.10 -3.06
N LEU A 8 41.25 10.85 -3.26
CA LEU A 8 41.39 9.83 -2.22
C LEU A 8 42.78 9.83 -1.59
N SER A 9 43.70 10.68 -2.06
CA SER A 9 45.04 10.83 -1.50
C SER A 9 44.98 11.17 -0.01
N GLY A 10 45.63 10.34 0.81
CA GLY A 10 45.67 10.49 2.27
C GLY A 10 44.36 10.13 3.00
N THR A 11 43.34 9.65 2.30
CA THR A 11 42.12 9.11 2.93
C THR A 11 42.38 7.72 3.52
N HIS A 12 41.54 7.29 4.45
CA HIS A 12 41.58 5.94 5.00
C HIS A 12 40.32 5.14 4.65
N VAL A 13 40.50 3.98 4.03
CA VAL A 13 39.42 3.12 3.53
C VAL A 13 39.49 1.73 4.15
N LEU A 14 38.36 1.27 4.69
CA LEU A 14 38.20 -0.11 5.14
C LEU A 14 37.69 -0.99 4.00
N VAL A 15 38.31 -2.16 3.76
CA VAL A 15 37.86 -3.12 2.73
C VAL A 15 37.73 -4.52 3.31
N THR A 16 36.51 -5.05 3.37
CA THR A 16 36.31 -6.45 3.79
C THR A 16 36.62 -7.43 2.65
N GLY A 17 37.35 -8.52 2.96
CA GLY A 17 37.72 -9.52 1.95
C GLY A 17 38.72 -9.01 0.91
N GLY A 18 39.69 -8.18 1.33
CA GLY A 18 40.61 -7.49 0.43
C GLY A 18 41.81 -8.32 -0.06
N SER A 19 42.03 -9.55 0.42
CA SER A 19 43.25 -10.30 0.07
C SER A 19 43.22 -10.94 -1.33
N LYS A 20 42.03 -11.19 -1.91
CA LYS A 20 41.86 -11.85 -3.21
C LYS A 20 40.64 -11.39 -4.01
N GLY A 21 40.57 -11.82 -5.28
CA GLY A 21 39.43 -11.53 -6.17
C GLY A 21 39.16 -10.03 -6.31
N ILE A 22 37.88 -9.65 -6.32
CA ILE A 22 37.44 -8.26 -6.50
C ILE A 22 37.99 -7.35 -5.40
N GLY A 23 38.00 -7.80 -4.15
CA GLY A 23 38.53 -7.05 -3.00
C GLY A 23 40.00 -6.68 -3.16
N ARG A 24 40.83 -7.58 -3.72
CA ARG A 24 42.25 -7.31 -4.00
C ARG A 24 42.44 -6.18 -5.01
N LEU A 25 41.66 -6.19 -6.09
CA LEU A 25 41.73 -5.15 -7.12
C LEU A 25 41.17 -3.81 -6.60
N ILE A 26 40.17 -3.84 -5.72
CA ILE A 26 39.70 -2.63 -5.01
C ILE A 26 40.82 -2.04 -4.16
N VAL A 27 41.53 -2.85 -3.37
CA VAL A 27 42.68 -2.38 -2.56
C VAL A 27 43.77 -1.79 -3.45
N GLN A 28 44.13 -2.46 -4.55
CA GLN A 28 45.13 -1.94 -5.50
C GLN A 28 44.72 -0.62 -6.15
N ALA A 29 43.46 -0.49 -6.56
CA ALA A 29 42.95 0.75 -7.15
C ALA A 29 42.95 1.89 -6.12
N LEU A 30 42.55 1.63 -4.88
CA LEU A 30 42.58 2.62 -3.81
C LEU A 30 44.01 3.07 -3.45
N LEU A 31 44.97 2.14 -3.41
CA LEU A 31 46.39 2.46 -3.20
C LEU A 31 46.97 3.28 -4.36
N ALA A 32 46.60 2.97 -5.60
CA ALA A 32 47.02 3.73 -6.78
C ALA A 32 46.48 5.17 -6.78
N GLU A 33 45.32 5.38 -6.15
CA GLU A 33 44.69 6.68 -5.95
C GLU A 33 45.19 7.43 -4.70
N GLY A 34 46.14 6.85 -3.95
CA GLY A 34 46.76 7.47 -2.79
C GLY A 34 46.04 7.24 -1.45
N ALA A 35 45.05 6.35 -1.39
CA ALA A 35 44.36 6.03 -0.15
C ALA A 35 45.18 5.04 0.70
N ASN A 36 45.13 5.22 2.01
CA ASN A 36 45.52 4.20 2.98
C ASN A 36 44.39 3.18 3.12
N VAL A 37 44.72 1.89 3.16
CA VAL A 37 43.71 0.83 3.13
C VAL A 37 43.92 -0.17 4.27
N SER A 38 42.98 -0.22 5.21
CA SER A 38 42.90 -1.36 6.12
C SER A 38 42.02 -2.42 5.47
N TYR A 39 42.58 -3.59 5.18
CA TYR A 39 41.83 -4.71 4.60
C TYR A 39 41.84 -5.91 5.51
N CYS A 40 40.75 -6.68 5.47
CA CYS A 40 40.64 -7.89 6.26
C CYS A 40 40.40 -9.14 5.42
N ALA A 41 40.85 -10.27 5.96
CA ALA A 41 40.59 -11.61 5.46
C ALA A 41 40.70 -12.61 6.61
N ARG A 42 40.27 -13.86 6.40
CA ARG A 42 40.42 -14.92 7.42
C ARG A 42 41.86 -15.36 7.63
N ASN A 43 42.68 -15.35 6.58
CA ASN A 43 44.10 -15.74 6.62
C ASN A 43 44.92 -14.81 5.71
N PRO A 44 45.10 -13.53 6.05
CA PRO A 44 45.96 -12.65 5.27
C PRO A 44 47.44 -12.97 5.51
N ARG A 45 48.28 -12.78 4.50
CA ARG A 45 49.74 -12.94 4.59
C ARG A 45 50.47 -11.67 5.05
N GLY A 46 49.81 -10.52 4.99
CA GLY A 46 50.36 -9.23 5.45
C GLY A 46 51.32 -8.57 4.47
N ASP A 47 51.98 -9.34 3.61
CA ASP A 47 52.87 -8.87 2.55
C ASP A 47 52.19 -8.76 1.17
N GLU A 48 50.87 -8.98 1.09
CA GLU A 48 50.13 -9.20 -0.17
C GLU A 48 50.17 -8.03 -1.16
N PHE A 49 50.46 -6.83 -0.67
CA PHE A 49 50.58 -5.59 -1.46
C PHE A 49 51.98 -4.97 -1.39
N SER A 50 52.93 -5.58 -0.67
CA SER A 50 54.31 -5.07 -0.53
C SER A 50 55.06 -4.98 -1.85
N ALA A 51 54.71 -5.83 -2.83
CA ALA A 51 55.27 -5.85 -4.17
C ALA A 51 54.43 -5.09 -5.22
N PHE A 52 53.32 -4.45 -4.82
CA PHE A 52 52.48 -3.70 -5.77
C PHE A 52 53.13 -2.36 -6.13
N GLN A 53 53.79 -2.30 -7.28
CA GLN A 53 54.49 -1.09 -7.75
C GLN A 53 53.57 0.05 -8.21
N GLY A 54 52.25 -0.16 -8.22
CA GLY A 54 51.28 0.83 -8.67
C GLY A 54 50.70 1.73 -7.58
N ALA A 55 51.18 1.63 -6.33
CA ALA A 55 50.72 2.49 -5.23
C ALA A 55 51.30 3.91 -5.38
N ALA A 56 50.51 4.93 -5.04
CA ALA A 56 50.99 6.31 -4.97
C ALA A 56 51.85 6.55 -3.72
N ASP A 57 52.73 7.55 -3.77
CA ASP A 57 53.69 7.85 -2.70
C ASP A 57 52.97 8.02 -1.34
N ASN A 58 53.39 7.22 -0.34
CA ASN A 58 52.86 7.16 1.04
C ASN A 58 51.53 6.39 1.25
N ALA A 59 50.90 5.85 0.20
CA ALA A 59 49.76 4.96 0.37
C ALA A 59 50.21 3.57 0.81
N ARG A 60 49.60 3.02 1.88
CA ARG A 60 49.90 1.67 2.36
C ARG A 60 48.65 0.89 2.72
N ALA A 61 48.74 -0.43 2.54
CA ALA A 61 47.71 -1.36 2.95
C ALA A 61 48.14 -2.11 4.22
N VAL A 62 47.22 -2.24 5.18
CA VAL A 62 47.42 -2.97 6.44
C VAL A 62 46.44 -4.12 6.51
N ALA A 63 46.97 -5.32 6.71
CA ALA A 63 46.18 -6.54 6.77
C ALA A 63 45.70 -6.83 8.19
N SER A 64 44.51 -7.40 8.32
CA SER A 64 44.02 -7.93 9.60
C SER A 64 43.30 -9.25 9.42
N THR A 65 43.61 -10.19 10.31
CA THR A 65 42.86 -11.44 10.46
C THR A 65 41.51 -11.13 11.10
N VAL A 66 40.43 -11.31 10.35
CA VAL A 66 39.05 -11.03 10.79
C VAL A 66 38.12 -12.07 10.18
N ASP A 67 37.29 -12.69 11.02
CA ASP A 67 36.08 -13.37 10.56
C ASP A 67 34.92 -12.38 10.55
N ILE A 68 34.41 -12.04 9.36
CA ILE A 68 33.29 -11.12 9.21
C ILE A 68 31.94 -11.70 9.71
N ALA A 69 31.90 -12.97 10.10
CA ALA A 69 30.76 -13.54 10.82
C ALA A 69 30.82 -13.30 12.33
N ASN A 70 31.96 -12.84 12.87
CA ASN A 70 32.18 -12.60 14.29
C ASN A 70 32.10 -11.09 14.62
N PRO A 71 31.08 -10.63 15.36
CA PRO A 71 30.92 -9.21 15.68
C PRO A 71 32.08 -8.60 16.46
N THR A 72 32.72 -9.38 17.33
CA THR A 72 33.85 -8.92 18.16
C THR A 72 35.08 -8.66 17.28
N ASP A 73 35.34 -9.54 16.32
CA ASP A 73 36.47 -9.39 15.41
C ASP A 73 36.33 -8.13 14.54
N ILE A 74 35.10 -7.84 14.06
CA ILE A 74 34.80 -6.64 13.28
C ILE A 74 35.04 -5.37 14.11
N LYS A 75 34.52 -5.31 15.34
CA LYS A 75 34.66 -4.14 16.21
C LYS A 75 36.14 -3.87 16.53
N ASN A 76 36.87 -4.90 16.97
CA ASN A 76 38.30 -4.81 17.26
C ASN A 76 39.13 -4.45 16.02
N TRP A 77 38.69 -4.83 14.82
CA TRP A 77 39.35 -4.44 13.58
C TRP A 77 39.11 -2.98 13.23
N VAL A 78 37.87 -2.49 13.35
CA VAL A 78 37.53 -1.08 13.12
C VAL A 78 38.33 -0.18 14.07
N GLU A 79 38.38 -0.51 15.36
CA GLU A 79 39.13 0.24 16.38
C GLU A 79 40.63 0.27 16.06
N ARG A 80 41.26 -0.88 15.82
CA ARG A 80 42.69 -0.93 15.43
C ARG A 80 42.98 -0.18 14.14
N SER A 81 42.06 -0.21 13.17
CA SER A 81 42.22 0.52 11.91
C SER A 81 42.15 2.04 12.13
N VAL A 82 41.38 2.50 13.12
CA VAL A 82 41.38 3.90 13.55
C VAL A 82 42.64 4.24 14.34
N GLU A 83 43.13 3.36 15.22
CA GLU A 83 44.41 3.56 15.92
C GLU A 83 45.58 3.72 14.93
N GLU A 84 45.54 2.96 13.83
CA GLU A 84 46.59 2.94 12.82
C GLU A 84 46.61 4.19 11.92
N PHE A 85 45.44 4.75 11.57
CA PHE A 85 45.31 5.82 10.57
C PHE A 85 44.54 7.07 11.03
N GLY A 86 44.04 7.08 12.27
CA GLY A 86 43.41 8.21 12.96
C GLY A 86 42.02 8.61 12.47
N ARG A 87 41.46 7.97 11.45
CA ARG A 87 40.16 8.34 10.82
C ARG A 87 39.57 7.19 10.02
N ILE A 88 38.31 7.31 9.58
CA ILE A 88 37.74 6.46 8.52
C ILE A 88 37.00 7.39 7.54
N ASP A 89 37.35 7.31 6.26
CA ASP A 89 36.70 8.07 5.18
C ASP A 89 35.74 7.23 4.36
N CYS A 90 36.07 5.96 4.15
CA CYS A 90 35.22 5.07 3.37
C CYS A 90 35.19 3.65 3.92
N VAL A 91 34.05 3.00 3.79
CA VAL A 91 33.86 1.59 4.12
C VAL A 91 33.40 0.84 2.89
N VAL A 92 34.16 -0.15 2.45
CA VAL A 92 33.82 -1.06 1.36
C VAL A 92 33.49 -2.44 1.93
N ALA A 93 32.18 -2.72 2.03
CA ALA A 93 31.69 -4.01 2.48
C ALA A 93 31.64 -4.99 1.30
N ASN A 94 32.77 -5.65 1.03
CA ASN A 94 32.97 -6.53 -0.13
C ASN A 94 32.85 -8.03 0.18
N ALA A 95 33.23 -8.48 1.37
CA ALA A 95 33.25 -9.91 1.69
C ALA A 95 31.85 -10.56 1.69
N SER A 96 31.78 -11.78 1.16
CA SER A 96 30.60 -12.66 1.17
C SER A 96 31.06 -14.11 0.97
N PRO A 97 30.56 -15.09 1.75
CA PRO A 97 30.84 -16.50 1.53
C PRO A 97 29.99 -17.06 0.38
N ILE A 98 30.59 -17.92 -0.44
CA ILE A 98 29.90 -18.66 -1.51
C ILE A 98 29.98 -20.15 -1.20
N PHE A 99 28.84 -20.78 -0.97
CA PHE A 99 28.71 -22.22 -0.75
C PHE A 99 28.01 -22.88 -1.94
N GLN A 100 28.55 -24.01 -2.40
CA GLN A 100 28.00 -24.76 -3.55
C GLN A 100 26.75 -25.57 -3.18
N ASP A 101 26.64 -26.02 -1.93
CA ASP A 101 25.51 -26.82 -1.43
C ASP A 101 24.72 -26.09 -0.33
N PRO A 102 23.38 -26.11 -0.32
CA PRO A 102 22.57 -25.34 0.63
C PRO A 102 22.26 -26.11 1.93
N THR A 103 23.27 -26.44 2.74
CA THR A 103 23.06 -27.05 4.07
C THR A 103 22.61 -26.00 5.09
N PRO A 104 21.88 -26.37 6.16
CA PRO A 104 21.53 -25.44 7.24
C PRO A 104 22.74 -24.71 7.83
N GLU A 105 23.87 -25.39 7.96
CA GLU A 105 25.15 -24.80 8.41
C GLU A 105 25.66 -23.72 7.44
N HIS A 106 25.58 -23.95 6.12
CA HIS A 106 25.95 -22.94 5.13
C HIS A 106 25.00 -21.74 5.11
N TRP A 107 23.71 -21.95 5.40
CA TRP A 107 22.73 -20.89 5.58
C TRP A 107 23.05 -20.01 6.79
N GLU A 108 23.32 -20.62 7.93
CA GLU A 108 23.71 -19.92 9.16
C GLU A 108 25.01 -19.13 8.98
N LYS A 109 26.05 -19.75 8.40
CA LYS A 109 27.32 -19.08 8.10
C LYS A 109 27.15 -17.89 7.15
N SER A 110 26.29 -18.01 6.13
CA SER A 110 26.02 -16.92 5.20
C SER A 110 25.20 -15.80 5.83
N PHE A 111 24.21 -16.11 6.67
CA PHE A 111 23.45 -15.12 7.42
C PHE A 111 24.36 -14.31 8.36
N ASN A 112 25.19 -15.00 9.14
CA ASN A 112 26.11 -14.35 10.07
C ASN A 112 27.13 -13.45 9.36
N ALA A 113 27.64 -13.87 8.19
CA ALA A 113 28.60 -13.08 7.43
C ALA A 113 27.97 -11.93 6.61
N ASP A 114 26.96 -12.22 5.78
CA ASP A 114 26.41 -11.23 4.82
C ASP A 114 25.39 -10.27 5.44
N ILE A 115 24.69 -10.69 6.50
CA ILE A 115 23.65 -9.89 7.16
C ILE A 115 24.18 -9.30 8.46
N MET A 116 24.47 -10.16 9.44
CA MET A 116 24.89 -9.69 10.76
C MET A 116 26.26 -9.03 10.74
N GLY A 117 27.18 -9.55 9.92
CA GLY A 117 28.49 -8.95 9.67
C GLY A 117 28.40 -7.57 9.03
N LEU A 118 27.51 -7.38 8.04
CA LEU A 118 27.27 -6.08 7.41
C LEU A 118 26.69 -5.07 8.41
N VAL A 119 25.66 -5.46 9.16
CA VAL A 119 25.06 -4.60 10.20
C VAL A 119 26.12 -4.19 11.22
N THR A 120 26.88 -5.16 11.75
CA THR A 120 27.92 -4.89 12.75
C THR A 120 28.99 -3.95 12.22
N LEU A 121 29.42 -4.12 10.96
CA LEU A 121 30.41 -3.24 10.33
C LEU A 121 29.91 -1.82 10.19
N LEU A 122 28.65 -1.62 9.78
CA LEU A 122 28.05 -0.29 9.63
C LEU A 122 27.89 0.40 10.98
N GLU A 123 27.42 -0.31 12.01
CA GLU A 123 27.29 0.23 13.36
C GLU A 123 28.65 0.55 13.99
N ALA A 124 29.65 -0.31 13.80
CA ALA A 124 31.00 -0.09 14.35
C ALA A 124 31.70 1.12 13.70
N THR A 125 31.41 1.41 12.43
CA THR A 125 32.06 2.50 11.68
C THR A 125 31.31 3.83 11.76
N GLU A 126 30.02 3.81 12.12
CA GLU A 126 29.15 4.99 12.21
C GLU A 126 29.77 6.17 12.99
N PRO A 127 30.29 6.00 14.23
CA PRO A 127 30.79 7.14 15.00
C PRO A 127 31.93 7.88 14.29
N TYR A 128 32.82 7.13 13.64
CA TYR A 128 34.01 7.66 12.96
C TYR A 128 33.65 8.32 11.61
N LEU A 129 32.69 7.76 10.87
CA LEU A 129 32.18 8.38 9.65
C LEU A 129 31.48 9.71 9.96
N VAL A 130 30.68 9.77 11.03
CA VAL A 130 30.02 11.01 11.46
C VAL A 130 31.03 12.05 11.94
N GLU A 131 32.05 11.64 12.69
CA GLU A 131 33.15 12.52 13.07
C GLU A 131 33.89 13.08 11.85
N ARG A 132 34.06 12.26 10.81
CA ARG A 132 34.67 12.71 9.57
C ARG A 132 33.86 13.80 8.86
N VAL A 133 32.52 13.70 8.86
CA VAL A 133 31.63 14.77 8.36
C VAL A 133 31.84 16.05 9.16
N LYS A 134 31.88 15.96 10.50
CA LYS A 134 32.11 17.14 11.38
C LYS A 134 33.45 17.81 11.11
N ALA A 135 34.47 17.03 10.72
CA ALA A 135 35.78 17.52 10.30
C ALA A 135 35.84 17.95 8.81
N GLY A 136 34.69 18.18 8.17
CA GLY A 136 34.59 18.69 6.80
C GLY A 136 34.88 17.67 5.70
N GLY A 137 34.85 16.37 6.01
CA GLY A 137 35.01 15.30 5.02
C GLY A 137 33.70 14.89 4.34
N SER A 138 33.81 14.09 3.27
CA SER A 138 32.67 13.56 2.51
C SER A 138 32.61 12.01 2.52
N PRO A 139 32.47 11.41 3.71
CA PRO A 139 32.60 9.98 3.89
C PRO A 139 31.54 9.17 3.16
N SER A 140 31.89 7.93 2.83
CA SER A 140 31.00 7.02 2.09
C SER A 140 31.07 5.57 2.52
N VAL A 141 29.98 4.86 2.28
CA VAL A 141 29.86 3.42 2.40
C VAL A 141 29.53 2.85 1.02
N VAL A 142 30.28 1.84 0.59
CA VAL A 142 30.03 1.08 -0.62
C VAL A 142 29.78 -0.37 -0.25
N VAL A 143 28.57 -0.85 -0.47
CA VAL A 143 28.18 -2.24 -0.18
C VAL A 143 28.18 -3.05 -1.48
N ILE A 144 29.06 -4.03 -1.57
CA ILE A 144 29.11 -4.94 -2.73
C ILE A 144 28.05 -6.03 -2.57
N THR A 145 27.26 -6.21 -3.62
CA THR A 145 26.25 -7.27 -3.74
C THR A 145 26.37 -7.96 -5.10
N SER A 146 25.46 -8.89 -5.41
CA SER A 146 25.45 -9.73 -6.59
C SER A 146 24.11 -9.65 -7.32
N LEU A 147 24.14 -9.58 -8.65
CA LEU A 147 22.97 -9.77 -9.51
C LEU A 147 22.35 -11.16 -9.38
N ALA A 148 23.08 -12.15 -8.84
CA ALA A 148 22.53 -13.49 -8.59
C ALA A 148 21.38 -13.48 -7.55
N GLY A 149 21.27 -12.43 -6.73
CA GLY A 149 20.10 -12.20 -5.86
C GLY A 149 18.91 -11.51 -6.55
N TYR A 150 19.08 -11.07 -7.79
CA TYR A 150 18.10 -10.33 -8.59
C TYR A 150 17.57 -11.17 -9.76
N ASP A 151 18.45 -11.97 -10.38
CA ASP A 151 18.16 -12.88 -11.48
C ASP A 151 18.75 -14.28 -11.20
N LEU A 152 17.96 -15.34 -11.45
CA LEU A 152 18.39 -16.74 -11.33
C LEU A 152 19.24 -17.13 -12.55
N VAL A 153 20.51 -16.74 -12.51
CA VAL A 153 21.44 -16.86 -13.64
C VAL A 153 22.58 -17.84 -13.33
N LEU A 154 22.77 -18.27 -12.08
CA LEU A 154 23.71 -19.34 -11.72
C LEU A 154 22.96 -20.66 -11.43
N PRO A 155 23.54 -21.83 -11.76
CA PRO A 155 22.92 -23.15 -11.55
C PRO A 155 23.02 -23.60 -10.08
N THR A 156 22.74 -22.70 -9.13
CA THR A 156 22.74 -22.98 -7.69
C THR A 156 21.31 -22.87 -7.17
N ILE A 157 20.54 -23.93 -7.34
CA ILE A 157 19.17 -24.03 -6.81
C ILE A 157 19.25 -24.07 -5.27
N GLY A 158 18.60 -23.13 -4.59
CA GLY A 158 18.48 -23.12 -3.13
C GLY A 158 19.67 -22.56 -2.33
N SER A 159 20.67 -21.93 -2.95
CA SER A 159 21.86 -21.42 -2.25
C SER A 159 21.57 -20.20 -1.34
N PRO A 160 22.14 -20.12 -0.12
CA PRO A 160 22.02 -18.94 0.75
C PRO A 160 22.61 -17.67 0.14
N TYR A 161 23.58 -17.80 -0.78
CA TYR A 161 24.28 -16.68 -1.39
C TYR A 161 23.33 -15.75 -2.17
N THR A 162 22.41 -16.29 -2.96
CA THR A 162 21.45 -15.47 -3.74
C THR A 162 20.48 -14.74 -2.83
N THR A 163 20.04 -15.39 -1.75
CA THR A 163 19.10 -14.81 -0.78
C THR A 163 19.72 -13.67 0.01
N PHE A 164 20.91 -13.85 0.57
CA PHE A 164 21.52 -12.81 1.41
C PHE A 164 22.16 -11.69 0.61
N THR A 165 22.70 -11.95 -0.59
CA THR A 165 23.10 -10.86 -1.48
C THR A 165 21.91 -9.99 -1.91
N ARG A 166 20.71 -10.55 -2.06
CA ARG A 166 19.49 -9.74 -2.27
C ARG A 166 19.09 -8.88 -1.07
N ALA A 167 19.37 -9.34 0.16
CA ALA A 167 19.03 -8.61 1.38
C ALA A 167 20.00 -7.44 1.69
N LYS A 168 21.29 -7.56 1.36
CA LYS A 168 22.31 -6.50 1.62
C LYS A 168 21.91 -5.10 1.11
N PRO A 169 21.32 -4.94 -0.09
CA PRO A 169 20.91 -3.63 -0.60
C PRO A 169 19.70 -3.03 0.11
N VAL A 170 18.84 -3.86 0.69
CA VAL A 170 17.73 -3.39 1.54
C VAL A 170 18.30 -2.81 2.84
N ILE A 171 19.24 -3.52 3.47
CA ILE A 171 19.95 -3.05 4.68
C ILE A 171 20.70 -1.76 4.38
N ALA A 172 21.47 -1.71 3.29
CA ALA A 172 22.19 -0.51 2.88
C ALA A 172 21.26 0.68 2.62
N LYS A 173 20.04 0.46 2.11
CA LYS A 173 19.03 1.51 1.89
C LYS A 173 18.48 2.06 3.21
N ASP A 174 18.26 1.21 4.21
CA ASP A 174 17.80 1.67 5.53
C ASP A 174 18.92 2.41 6.27
N TYR A 175 20.17 1.93 6.17
CA TYR A 175 21.32 2.66 6.67
C TYR A 175 21.59 3.95 5.89
N ALA A 176 21.29 4.02 4.58
CA ALA A 176 21.34 5.27 3.83
C ALA A 176 20.36 6.31 4.40
N ARG A 177 19.14 5.89 4.78
CA ARG A 177 18.16 6.79 5.43
C ARG A 177 18.64 7.28 6.79
N LYS A 178 19.36 6.43 7.55
CA LYS A 178 19.96 6.77 8.84
C LYS A 178 21.17 7.72 8.69
N PHE A 179 22.03 7.46 7.71
CA PHE A 179 23.34 8.11 7.55
C PHE A 179 23.30 9.37 6.68
N ALA A 180 22.36 9.48 5.74
CA ALA A 180 22.25 10.64 4.85
C ALA A 180 21.99 11.97 5.59
N PRO A 181 21.10 12.06 6.61
CA PRO A 181 20.94 13.27 7.40
C PRO A 181 22.21 13.67 8.17
N LEU A 182 23.12 12.72 8.39
CA LEU A 182 24.39 12.93 9.07
C LEU A 182 25.53 13.27 8.09
N GLY A 183 25.25 13.40 6.79
CA GLY A 183 26.23 13.75 5.76
C GLY A 183 27.07 12.60 5.22
N VAL A 184 26.71 11.34 5.54
CA VAL A 184 27.44 10.14 5.08
C VAL A 184 26.69 9.52 3.90
N ARG A 185 27.40 9.26 2.79
CA ARG A 185 26.82 8.66 1.57
C ARG A 185 26.82 7.14 1.69
N VAL A 186 25.74 6.46 1.28
CA VAL A 186 25.70 4.99 1.26
C VAL A 186 25.22 4.53 -0.11
N ASN A 187 26.04 3.73 -0.79
CA ASN A 187 25.78 3.22 -2.14
C ASN A 187 25.93 1.70 -2.17
N THR A 188 25.20 1.06 -3.07
CA THR A 188 25.31 -0.37 -3.33
C THR A 188 25.82 -0.61 -4.75
N LEU A 189 26.63 -1.65 -4.92
CA LEU A 189 27.13 -2.06 -6.23
C LEU A 189 26.77 -3.52 -6.47
N ALA A 190 25.80 -3.76 -7.35
CA ALA A 190 25.33 -5.10 -7.72
C ALA A 190 26.13 -5.67 -8.89
N LEU A 191 26.90 -6.72 -8.62
CA LEU A 191 27.84 -7.27 -9.58
C LEU A 191 27.23 -8.44 -10.36
N GLY A 192 27.39 -8.41 -11.68
CA GLY A 192 27.12 -9.55 -12.55
C GLY A 192 28.29 -10.53 -12.59
N LEU A 193 28.44 -11.22 -13.72
CA LEU A 193 29.59 -12.10 -13.94
C LEU A 193 30.89 -11.27 -13.98
N VAL A 194 31.80 -11.51 -13.03
CA VAL A 194 33.11 -10.84 -12.96
C VAL A 194 34.23 -11.85 -13.13
N ASN A 195 35.12 -11.59 -14.09
CA ASN A 195 36.32 -12.38 -14.30
C ASN A 195 37.36 -12.07 -13.22
N THR A 196 37.47 -12.96 -12.22
CA THR A 196 38.48 -12.88 -11.17
C THR A 196 39.74 -13.66 -11.58
N PRO A 197 40.94 -13.05 -11.59
CA PRO A 197 42.16 -13.74 -12.00
C PRO A 197 42.69 -14.70 -10.91
N ASN A 198 43.52 -15.67 -11.31
CA ASN A 198 44.30 -16.51 -10.38
C ASN A 198 45.37 -15.67 -9.67
N ILE A 199 45.81 -16.12 -8.49
CA ILE A 199 46.92 -15.52 -7.77
C ILE A 199 48.15 -16.42 -7.92
N THR A 200 49.25 -15.87 -8.41
CA THR A 200 50.56 -16.53 -8.37
C THR A 200 51.32 -16.02 -7.15
N HIS A 201 51.71 -16.92 -6.25
CA HIS A 201 52.49 -16.60 -5.06
C HIS A 201 53.98 -16.46 -5.41
N PRO A 202 54.78 -15.78 -4.56
CA PRO A 202 56.22 -15.60 -4.78
C PRO A 202 57.01 -16.91 -4.94
N ASP A 203 56.51 -18.02 -4.40
CA ASP A 203 57.09 -19.36 -4.52
C ASP A 203 56.72 -20.08 -5.84
N GLY A 204 55.97 -19.40 -6.73
CA GLY A 204 55.52 -19.93 -8.02
C GLY A 204 54.23 -20.76 -7.96
N SER A 205 53.65 -20.99 -6.78
CA SER A 205 52.36 -21.68 -6.66
C SER A 205 51.20 -20.80 -7.17
N VAL A 206 50.17 -21.43 -7.75
CA VAL A 206 48.99 -20.73 -8.32
C VAL A 206 47.73 -21.08 -7.52
N GLU A 207 47.17 -20.10 -6.80
CA GLU A 207 45.83 -20.18 -6.23
C GLU A 207 44.80 -19.86 -7.32
N TRP A 208 44.02 -20.87 -7.70
CA TRP A 208 42.98 -20.72 -8.73
C TRP A 208 41.76 -19.96 -8.19
N SER A 209 41.26 -19.00 -8.95
CA SER A 209 40.06 -18.25 -8.58
C SER A 209 38.79 -19.11 -8.76
N THR A 210 37.73 -18.76 -8.05
CA THR A 210 36.42 -19.42 -8.20
C THR A 210 35.89 -19.26 -9.63
N TYR A 211 36.07 -18.09 -10.25
CA TYR A 211 35.65 -17.86 -11.64
C TYR A 211 36.45 -18.71 -12.64
N GLN A 212 37.78 -18.76 -12.52
CA GLN A 212 38.63 -19.52 -13.45
C GLN A 212 38.40 -21.03 -13.31
N THR A 213 38.24 -21.51 -12.08
CA THR A 213 37.88 -22.90 -11.80
C THR A 213 36.51 -23.24 -12.38
N PHE A 214 35.51 -22.39 -12.16
CA PHE A 214 34.17 -22.62 -12.70
C PHE A 214 34.13 -22.55 -14.22
N THR A 215 34.86 -21.61 -14.84
CA THR A 215 34.97 -21.44 -16.29
C THR A 215 35.62 -22.64 -16.95
N LYS A 216 36.71 -23.15 -16.37
CA LYS A 216 37.38 -24.37 -16.84
C LYS A 216 36.45 -25.59 -16.79
N ASN A 217 35.66 -25.70 -15.74
CA ASN A 217 34.77 -26.84 -15.54
C ASN A 217 33.43 -26.71 -16.29
N ASN A 218 33.01 -25.50 -16.67
CA ASN A 218 31.71 -25.21 -17.27
C ASN A 218 31.79 -24.16 -18.40
N PRO A 219 32.56 -24.39 -19.47
CA PRO A 219 32.82 -23.38 -20.51
C PRO A 219 31.56 -22.96 -21.27
N GLU A 220 30.63 -23.90 -21.51
CA GLU A 220 29.36 -23.63 -22.20
C GLU A 220 28.41 -22.77 -21.35
N VAL A 221 28.42 -22.98 -20.03
CA VAL A 221 27.62 -22.21 -19.08
C VAL A 221 28.13 -20.77 -19.05
N ILE A 222 29.44 -20.56 -18.91
CA ILE A 222 30.01 -19.19 -18.91
C ILE A 222 29.69 -18.45 -20.21
N LYS A 223 29.81 -19.11 -21.37
CA LYS A 223 29.48 -18.50 -22.65
C LYS A 223 28.01 -18.06 -22.73
N ALA A 224 27.09 -18.92 -22.28
CA ALA A 224 25.66 -18.59 -22.21
C ALA A 224 25.34 -17.44 -21.24
N LEU A 225 26.16 -17.25 -20.20
CA LEU A 225 26.04 -16.13 -19.27
C LEU A 225 26.57 -14.84 -19.89
N GLU A 226 27.71 -14.88 -20.57
CA GLU A 226 28.27 -13.74 -21.29
C GLU A 226 27.36 -13.25 -22.42
N ASP A 227 26.68 -14.16 -23.13
CA ASP A 227 25.71 -13.81 -24.18
C ASP A 227 24.51 -12.99 -23.65
N LYS A 228 24.19 -13.08 -22.36
CA LYS A 228 23.11 -12.31 -21.72
C LYS A 228 23.57 -10.93 -21.22
N VAL A 229 24.88 -10.69 -21.20
CA VAL A 229 25.49 -9.41 -20.84
C VAL A 229 25.48 -8.54 -22.11
N PRO A 230 24.81 -7.36 -22.17
CA PRO A 230 24.89 -6.41 -23.29
C PRO A 230 26.26 -6.23 -23.96
N LEU A 231 27.38 -6.17 -23.22
CA LEU A 231 28.73 -6.09 -23.81
C LEU A 231 29.33 -7.44 -24.24
N LYS A 232 28.59 -8.55 -24.08
CA LYS A 232 28.94 -9.91 -24.50
C LYS A 232 30.23 -10.48 -23.88
N ARG A 233 30.57 -10.03 -22.66
CA ARG A 233 31.74 -10.48 -21.89
C ARG A 233 31.52 -10.30 -20.39
N ALA A 234 32.19 -11.09 -19.55
CA ALA A 234 32.27 -10.80 -18.12
C ALA A 234 32.90 -9.42 -17.85
N ALA A 235 32.50 -8.79 -16.74
CA ALA A 235 33.15 -7.59 -16.25
C ALA A 235 34.55 -7.94 -15.73
N ARG A 236 35.51 -7.03 -15.92
CA ARG A 236 36.85 -7.18 -15.35
C ARG A 236 36.87 -6.65 -13.91
N CYS A 237 37.68 -7.24 -13.03
CA CYS A 237 37.78 -6.77 -11.64
C CYS A 237 38.18 -5.30 -11.55
N GLU A 238 38.99 -4.80 -12.48
CA GLU A 238 39.39 -3.39 -12.55
C GLU A 238 38.21 -2.48 -12.89
N GLU A 239 37.25 -2.94 -13.70
CA GLU A 239 36.03 -2.17 -14.01
C GLU A 239 35.18 -1.99 -12.75
N ILE A 240 35.15 -3.01 -11.88
CA ILE A 240 34.46 -2.93 -10.60
C ILE A 240 35.21 -2.04 -9.61
N ALA A 241 36.53 -2.20 -9.52
CA ALA A 241 37.37 -1.39 -8.64
C ALA A 241 37.28 0.10 -8.98
N ASN A 242 37.23 0.48 -10.26
CA ASN A 242 37.07 1.87 -10.69
C ASN A 242 35.71 2.46 -10.28
N VAL A 243 34.63 1.67 -10.31
CA VAL A 243 33.32 2.12 -9.83
C VAL A 243 33.33 2.31 -8.33
N VAL A 244 34.02 1.43 -7.58
CA VAL A 244 34.19 1.58 -6.13
C VAL A 244 35.00 2.83 -5.79
N VAL A 245 36.11 3.10 -6.51
CA VAL A 245 36.89 4.33 -6.38
C VAL A 245 36.04 5.57 -6.66
N PHE A 246 35.24 5.55 -7.74
CA PHE A 246 34.34 6.65 -8.07
C PHE A 246 33.30 6.89 -6.97
N LEU A 247 32.61 5.84 -6.50
CA LEU A 247 31.62 5.94 -5.42
C LEU A 247 32.26 6.34 -4.08
N ALA A 248 33.51 5.98 -3.84
CA ALA A 248 34.29 6.40 -2.68
C ALA A 248 34.70 7.89 -2.76
N SER A 249 34.96 8.42 -3.96
CA SER A 249 35.47 9.78 -4.18
C SER A 249 34.42 10.90 -4.07
N GLY A 250 34.91 12.14 -3.96
CA GLY A 250 34.14 13.38 -4.15
C GLY A 250 33.91 13.79 -5.62
N LEU A 251 34.45 13.05 -6.60
CA LEU A 251 34.34 13.32 -8.05
C LEU A 251 32.92 13.20 -8.61
N SER A 252 31.96 12.77 -7.80
CA SER A 252 30.54 12.91 -8.12
C SER A 252 30.09 14.38 -8.20
N SER A 253 31.01 15.37 -8.17
CA SER A 253 30.68 16.79 -7.99
C SER A 253 31.18 17.79 -9.06
N TYR A 254 32.36 17.74 -9.69
CA TYR A 254 32.74 18.66 -10.80
C TYR A 254 33.95 18.09 -11.56
N GLY A 255 33.98 18.00 -12.91
CA GLY A 255 35.02 17.15 -13.48
C GLY A 255 35.47 17.16 -14.95
N LEU A 256 34.92 17.88 -15.93
CA LEU A 256 35.46 17.70 -17.31
C LEU A 256 36.78 18.44 -17.55
N VAL A 257 36.79 19.78 -17.45
CA VAL A 257 38.00 20.58 -17.69
C VAL A 257 39.04 20.37 -16.58
N SER A 258 38.61 20.20 -15.34
CA SER A 258 39.48 19.85 -14.21
C SER A 258 40.14 18.47 -14.34
N ASN A 259 39.66 17.58 -15.22
CA ASN A 259 40.30 16.29 -15.51
C ASN A 259 41.00 16.28 -16.89
N GLY A 260 41.41 17.45 -17.40
CA GLY A 260 42.24 17.54 -18.60
C GLY A 260 41.49 17.51 -19.93
N ALA A 261 40.15 17.55 -19.92
CA ALA A 261 39.38 17.55 -21.16
C ALA A 261 39.50 18.89 -21.92
N LYS A 262 39.53 18.81 -23.25
CA LYS A 262 39.29 19.96 -24.14
C LYS A 262 37.80 20.08 -24.39
N VAL A 263 37.19 21.14 -23.88
CA VAL A 263 35.74 21.34 -23.86
C VAL A 263 35.34 22.46 -24.81
N TYR A 264 34.43 22.15 -25.70
CA TYR A 264 33.78 23.13 -26.57
C TYR A 264 32.46 23.56 -25.95
N VAL A 265 32.44 24.77 -25.39
CA VAL A 265 31.24 25.37 -24.80
C VAL A 265 30.47 26.05 -25.92
N VAL A 266 29.17 25.80 -25.98
CA VAL A 266 28.28 26.38 -26.98
C VAL A 266 27.19 27.16 -26.25
N ALA A 267 27.00 28.43 -26.60
CA ALA A 267 25.97 29.29 -26.02
C ALA A 267 25.29 30.14 -27.11
N LEU A 268 24.18 30.79 -26.79
CA LEU A 268 23.49 31.64 -27.76
C LEU A 268 24.35 32.86 -28.12
N PRO A 269 24.18 33.46 -29.32
CA PRO A 269 24.95 34.64 -29.79
C PRO A 269 24.86 35.94 -28.95
N GLY A 270 24.40 35.89 -27.70
CA GLY A 270 24.38 37.01 -26.76
C GLY A 270 24.65 36.63 -25.30
N ASP A 271 24.95 35.36 -25.02
CA ASP A 271 25.29 34.90 -23.65
C ASP A 271 26.77 35.22 -23.33
N PRO A 272 27.13 35.47 -22.06
CA PRO A 272 28.51 35.80 -21.63
C PRO A 272 29.41 34.55 -21.62
N ILE A 273 29.57 33.90 -22.76
CA ILE A 273 30.34 32.66 -22.91
C ILE A 273 31.81 32.84 -22.53
N ASP A 274 32.37 34.03 -22.73
CA ASP A 274 33.77 34.35 -22.46
C ASP A 274 34.13 34.23 -20.97
N ASP A 275 33.21 34.58 -20.07
CA ASP A 275 33.49 34.51 -18.62
C ASP A 275 33.46 33.06 -18.12
N VAL A 276 32.55 32.25 -18.63
CA VAL A 276 32.51 30.79 -18.39
C VAL A 276 33.78 30.12 -18.94
N VAL A 277 34.22 30.51 -20.14
CA VAL A 277 35.44 30.00 -20.76
C VAL A 277 36.69 30.40 -19.95
N LYS A 278 36.78 31.63 -19.45
CA LYS A 278 37.87 32.06 -18.56
C LYS A 278 37.91 31.25 -17.27
N GLU A 279 36.75 31.05 -16.65
CA GLU A 279 36.65 30.28 -15.41
C GLU A 279 37.05 28.82 -15.62
N LEU A 280 36.55 28.17 -16.67
CA LEU A 280 36.90 26.80 -17.01
C LEU A 280 38.40 26.65 -17.32
N ASN A 281 38.99 27.56 -18.11
CA ASN A 281 40.42 27.54 -18.40
C ASN A 281 41.27 27.74 -17.12
N ARG A 282 40.80 28.55 -16.17
CA ARG A 282 41.43 28.67 -14.85
C ARG A 282 41.36 27.36 -14.05
N LEU A 283 40.24 26.64 -14.12
CA LEU A 283 40.06 25.36 -13.42
C LEU A 283 40.83 24.20 -14.06
N GLY A 284 41.12 24.28 -15.37
CA GLY A 284 41.86 23.25 -16.11
C GLY A 284 43.37 23.47 -16.20
N SER A 285 43.87 24.62 -15.77
CA SER A 285 45.27 25.02 -15.98
C SER A 285 46.28 24.05 -15.37
N GLU A 286 45.92 23.39 -14.27
CA GLU A 286 46.79 22.41 -13.59
C GLU A 286 46.76 21.03 -14.23
N THR A 287 45.68 20.66 -14.94
CA THR A 287 45.48 19.33 -15.51
C THR A 287 45.56 19.29 -17.05
N GLY A 288 45.90 20.43 -17.66
CA GLY A 288 45.98 20.59 -19.11
C GLY A 288 44.62 20.68 -19.82
N GLY A 289 43.54 20.80 -19.06
CA GLY A 289 42.19 20.98 -19.58
C GLY A 289 42.02 22.39 -20.13
N SER A 290 41.21 22.52 -21.19
CA SER A 290 40.95 23.81 -21.82
C SER A 290 39.50 23.93 -22.26
N ALA A 291 39.00 25.15 -22.35
CA ALA A 291 37.68 25.46 -22.85
C ALA A 291 37.74 26.49 -23.98
N LEU A 292 36.91 26.30 -25.00
CA LEU A 292 36.71 27.24 -26.11
C LEU A 292 35.21 27.50 -26.28
N GLY A 293 34.83 28.77 -26.43
CA GLY A 293 33.44 29.18 -26.62
C GLY A 293 33.07 29.32 -28.09
N PHE A 294 31.90 28.82 -28.47
CA PHE A 294 31.29 29.02 -29.79
C PHE A 294 29.87 29.59 -29.67
N PRO A 295 29.59 30.78 -30.20
CA PRO A 295 28.22 31.27 -30.30
C PRO A 295 27.47 30.49 -31.38
N CYS A 296 26.39 29.80 -31.01
CA CYS A 296 25.56 29.03 -31.94
C CYS A 296 24.11 28.95 -31.47
N ASP A 297 23.17 29.31 -32.36
CA ASP A 297 21.74 29.04 -32.16
C ASP A 297 21.41 27.60 -32.58
N LEU A 298 21.28 26.72 -31.59
CA LEU A 298 20.96 25.31 -31.79
C LEU A 298 19.53 25.07 -32.31
N SER A 299 18.65 26.09 -32.33
CA SER A 299 17.34 25.97 -32.96
C SER A 299 17.43 25.96 -34.50
N SER A 300 18.60 26.29 -35.06
CA SER A 300 18.86 26.36 -36.51
C SER A 300 19.78 25.24 -36.99
N LYS A 301 19.29 24.45 -37.96
CA LYS A 301 20.06 23.36 -38.57
C LYS A 301 21.33 23.85 -39.28
N SER A 302 21.29 25.00 -39.95
CA SER A 302 22.46 25.57 -40.63
C SER A 302 23.53 25.99 -39.63
N SER A 303 23.13 26.58 -38.49
CA SER A 303 24.06 26.93 -37.41
C SER A 303 24.72 25.70 -36.78
N ILE A 304 23.96 24.62 -36.55
CA ILE A 304 24.49 23.32 -36.10
C ILE A 304 25.52 22.78 -37.11
N GLN A 305 25.25 22.90 -38.42
CA GLN A 305 26.19 22.45 -39.46
C GLN A 305 27.49 23.26 -39.44
N THR A 306 27.40 24.59 -39.32
CA THR A 306 28.58 25.45 -39.19
C THR A 306 29.38 25.08 -37.94
N LEU A 307 28.72 24.89 -36.79
CA LEU A 307 29.37 24.45 -35.55
C LEU A 307 30.10 23.10 -35.72
N ALA A 308 29.43 22.11 -36.31
CA ALA A 308 30.03 20.80 -36.55
C ALA A 308 31.24 20.91 -37.49
N GLN A 309 31.15 21.74 -38.54
CA GLN A 309 32.26 21.98 -39.48
C GLN A 309 33.46 22.65 -38.77
N GLU A 310 33.21 23.66 -37.94
CA GLU A 310 34.25 24.30 -37.13
C GLU A 310 34.94 23.29 -36.20
N ILE A 311 34.19 22.42 -35.52
CA ILE A 311 34.77 21.36 -34.67
C ILE A 311 35.57 20.36 -35.53
N SER A 312 35.04 19.91 -36.67
CA SER A 312 35.72 18.96 -37.57
C SER A 312 37.00 19.49 -38.20
N THR A 313 37.15 20.81 -38.36
CA THR A 313 38.44 21.39 -38.83
C THR A 313 39.53 21.37 -37.76
N ARG A 314 39.15 21.24 -36.49
CA ARG A 314 40.06 21.29 -35.34
C ARG A 314 40.33 19.93 -34.72
N GLU A 315 39.34 19.04 -34.78
CA GLU A 315 39.39 17.73 -34.14
C GLU A 315 39.12 16.59 -35.13
N THR A 316 39.87 15.50 -34.99
CA THR A 316 39.69 14.28 -35.78
C THR A 316 38.62 13.35 -35.19
N HIS A 317 38.24 13.56 -33.93
CA HIS A 317 37.24 12.78 -33.21
C HIS A 317 36.59 13.63 -32.11
N LEU A 318 35.46 13.16 -31.57
CA LEU A 318 34.78 13.79 -30.43
C LEU A 318 34.42 12.69 -29.43
N ASP A 319 35.02 12.72 -28.24
CA ASP A 319 34.84 11.66 -27.24
C ASP A 319 33.44 11.63 -26.63
N MET A 320 32.83 12.80 -26.45
CA MET A 320 31.52 12.92 -25.86
C MET A 320 30.79 14.16 -26.38
N LEU A 321 29.48 14.02 -26.53
CA LEU A 321 28.55 15.11 -26.79
C LEU A 321 27.59 15.23 -25.61
N ILE A 322 27.65 16.35 -24.89
CA ILE A 322 26.69 16.67 -23.82
C ILE A 322 25.69 17.67 -24.39
N SER A 323 24.50 17.18 -24.70
CA SER A 323 23.42 17.97 -25.29
C SER A 323 22.43 18.39 -24.22
N ASN A 324 22.72 19.53 -23.58
CA ASN A 324 21.94 20.07 -22.46
C ASN A 324 21.06 21.28 -22.84
N ALA A 325 21.00 21.65 -24.11
CA ALA A 325 20.22 22.80 -24.57
C ALA A 325 18.73 22.62 -24.22
N GLY A 326 18.13 23.65 -23.63
CA GLY A 326 16.73 23.64 -23.27
C GLY A 326 16.19 25.04 -23.00
N ILE A 327 14.94 25.27 -23.37
CA ILE A 327 14.17 26.47 -23.03
C ILE A 327 12.83 26.07 -22.42
N ARG A 328 12.31 26.96 -21.58
CA ARG A 328 10.97 26.91 -21.00
C ARG A 328 10.21 28.17 -21.41
N ARG A 329 8.98 28.00 -21.89
CA ARG A 329 8.07 29.08 -22.30
C ARG A 329 6.71 28.83 -21.68
N ASP A 330 6.52 29.43 -20.51
CA ASP A 330 5.26 29.34 -19.76
C ASP A 330 4.23 30.30 -20.36
N PRO A 331 2.93 30.07 -20.10
CA PRO A 331 1.90 30.99 -20.55
C PRO A 331 2.13 32.42 -19.99
N PRO A 332 1.98 33.48 -20.82
CA PRO A 332 2.12 34.87 -20.37
C PRO A 332 1.19 35.24 -19.21
N ILE A 333 -0.02 34.71 -19.20
CA ILE A 333 -0.96 34.85 -18.08
C ILE A 333 -0.74 33.66 -17.16
N GLN A 334 -0.12 33.90 -16.01
CA GLN A 334 0.09 32.89 -14.98
C GLN A 334 -1.19 32.69 -14.17
N CYS A 335 -1.56 31.44 -13.92
CA CYS A 335 -2.59 31.12 -12.94
C CYS A 335 -2.09 30.02 -11.99
N ASN A 336 -2.55 30.07 -10.74
CA ASN A 336 -2.42 28.95 -9.84
C ASN A 336 -3.49 27.92 -10.21
N VAL A 337 -3.13 26.99 -11.07
CA VAL A 337 -4.00 25.91 -11.58
C VAL A 337 -4.64 25.03 -10.48
N LEU A 338 -4.19 25.12 -9.22
CA LEU A 338 -4.85 24.47 -8.07
C LEU A 338 -6.01 25.28 -7.48
N THR A 339 -6.05 26.60 -7.68
CA THR A 339 -7.01 27.50 -7.03
C THR A 339 -7.75 28.43 -8.00
N ALA A 340 -7.31 28.52 -9.25
CA ALA A 340 -7.90 29.37 -10.28
C ALA A 340 -9.29 28.84 -10.67
N SER A 341 -10.22 29.77 -10.93
CA SER A 341 -11.50 29.44 -11.56
C SER A 341 -11.28 28.89 -12.97
N ILE A 342 -12.30 28.21 -13.52
CA ILE A 342 -12.18 27.63 -14.86
C ILE A 342 -11.94 28.69 -15.95
N THR A 343 -12.46 29.91 -15.76
CA THR A 343 -12.25 31.04 -16.66
C THR A 343 -10.82 31.56 -16.57
N GLU A 344 -10.28 31.73 -15.37
CA GLU A 344 -8.88 32.14 -15.17
C GLU A 344 -7.89 31.09 -15.68
N LEU A 345 -8.21 29.80 -15.47
CA LEU A 345 -7.45 28.68 -16.01
C LEU A 345 -7.48 28.67 -17.55
N GLN A 346 -8.67 28.85 -18.14
CA GLN A 346 -8.84 28.92 -19.58
C GLN A 346 -8.07 30.11 -20.16
N GLU A 347 -8.19 31.31 -19.59
CA GLU A 347 -7.47 32.51 -20.03
C GLU A 347 -5.94 32.32 -19.93
N SER A 348 -5.46 31.71 -18.83
CA SER A 348 -4.06 31.35 -18.66
C SER A 348 -3.55 30.41 -19.76
N MET A 349 -4.22 29.26 -19.95
CA MET A 349 -3.82 28.28 -20.96
C MET A 349 -3.92 28.87 -22.39
N TRP A 350 -4.98 29.63 -22.66
CA TRP A 350 -5.24 30.27 -23.96
C TRP A 350 -4.26 31.40 -24.27
N SER A 351 -3.60 31.97 -23.27
CA SER A 351 -2.55 32.97 -23.47
C SER A 351 -1.26 32.41 -24.08
N SER A 352 -1.11 31.08 -24.10
CA SER A 352 0.04 30.42 -24.70
C SER A 352 0.15 30.71 -26.20
N ASN A 353 1.32 31.16 -26.64
CA ASN A 353 1.56 31.37 -28.06
C ASN A 353 2.00 30.06 -28.74
N GLU A 354 1.41 29.73 -29.89
CA GLU A 354 1.81 28.57 -30.70
C GLU A 354 3.31 28.61 -31.08
N ALA A 355 3.82 29.80 -31.41
CA ALA A 355 5.23 29.99 -31.75
C ALA A 355 6.20 29.65 -30.60
N ASP A 356 5.74 29.74 -29.35
CA ASP A 356 6.55 29.37 -28.18
C ASP A 356 6.60 27.85 -27.98
N TRP A 357 5.51 27.14 -28.30
CA TRP A 357 5.51 25.67 -28.38
C TRP A 357 6.48 25.18 -29.46
N GLU A 358 6.39 25.75 -30.66
CA GLU A 358 7.30 25.38 -31.76
C GLU A 358 8.77 25.62 -31.39
N LYS A 359 9.09 26.79 -30.82
CA LYS A 359 10.45 27.09 -30.33
C LYS A 359 10.89 26.10 -29.27
N THR A 360 10.02 25.74 -28.33
CA THR A 360 10.30 24.80 -27.23
C THR A 360 10.64 23.41 -27.77
N PHE A 361 9.85 22.86 -28.70
CA PHE A 361 10.17 21.57 -29.33
C PHE A 361 11.41 21.65 -30.25
N ARG A 362 11.58 22.76 -30.97
CA ARG A 362 12.72 22.98 -31.85
C ARG A 362 14.05 22.96 -31.08
N VAL A 363 14.10 23.57 -29.91
CA VAL A 363 15.30 23.57 -29.06
C VAL A 363 15.39 22.30 -28.21
N ASN A 364 14.34 21.94 -27.49
CA ASN A 364 14.41 20.87 -26.49
C ASN A 364 14.45 19.47 -27.10
N THR A 365 14.11 19.29 -28.38
CA THR A 365 14.02 17.96 -29.00
C THR A 365 14.73 17.93 -30.35
N THR A 366 14.34 18.81 -31.28
CA THR A 366 14.85 18.79 -32.66
C THR A 366 16.34 19.12 -32.72
N ALA A 367 16.82 20.06 -31.90
CA ALA A 367 18.23 20.41 -31.82
C ALA A 367 19.11 19.23 -31.39
N HIS A 368 18.69 18.47 -30.37
CA HIS A 368 19.42 17.28 -29.90
C HIS A 368 19.58 16.25 -31.02
N TYR A 369 18.53 16.04 -31.84
CA TYR A 369 18.59 15.16 -32.99
C TYR A 369 19.62 15.64 -34.03
N PHE A 370 19.50 16.89 -34.51
CA PHE A 370 20.38 17.37 -35.58
C PHE A 370 21.83 17.55 -35.13
N LEU A 371 22.06 17.91 -33.87
CA LEU A 371 23.40 17.98 -33.30
C LEU A 371 24.04 16.59 -33.20
N SER A 372 23.28 15.59 -32.76
CA SER A 372 23.73 14.19 -32.73
C SER A 372 24.07 13.67 -34.12
N VAL A 373 23.26 14.01 -35.13
CA VAL A 373 23.49 13.63 -36.53
C VAL A 373 24.74 14.32 -37.10
N ALA A 374 24.89 15.63 -36.86
CA ALA A 374 25.99 16.42 -37.42
C ALA A 374 27.37 15.99 -36.87
N LEU A 375 27.44 15.60 -35.60
CA LEU A 375 28.68 15.20 -34.93
C LEU A 375 28.93 13.69 -34.95
N LEU A 376 27.99 12.89 -35.48
CA LEU A 376 28.09 11.43 -35.50
C LEU A 376 29.40 10.89 -36.10
N PRO A 377 29.96 11.44 -37.20
CA PRO A 377 31.23 10.96 -37.74
C PRO A 377 32.39 11.08 -36.74
N LEU A 378 32.47 12.19 -36.00
CA LEU A 378 33.51 12.41 -34.99
C LEU A 378 33.31 11.51 -33.76
N LEU A 379 32.06 11.31 -33.33
CA LEU A 379 31.70 10.42 -32.23
C LEU A 379 32.00 8.95 -32.56
N ALA A 380 31.72 8.53 -33.80
CA ALA A 380 32.03 7.19 -34.27
C ALA A 380 33.53 6.95 -34.38
N ALA A 381 34.31 7.96 -34.80
CA ALA A 381 35.77 7.90 -34.79
C ALA A 381 36.32 7.68 -33.37
N ALA A 382 35.79 8.39 -32.36
CA ALA A 382 36.18 8.20 -30.97
C ALA A 382 35.79 6.81 -30.42
N ALA A 383 34.58 6.33 -30.75
CA ALA A 383 34.10 5.01 -30.35
C ALA A 383 34.98 3.87 -30.90
N ALA A 384 35.47 4.01 -32.15
CA ALA A 384 36.30 3.01 -32.80
C ALA A 384 37.65 2.81 -32.08
N GLU A 385 38.21 3.85 -31.45
CA GLU A 385 39.53 3.82 -30.81
C GLU A 385 39.49 3.60 -29.29
N GLY A 386 38.34 3.77 -28.62
CA GLY A 386 38.26 3.56 -27.17
C GLY A 386 36.88 3.23 -26.63
N ARG A 387 36.20 2.29 -27.31
CA ARG A 387 34.96 1.63 -26.83
C ARG A 387 35.00 1.24 -25.35
N ASP A 388 36.08 0.61 -24.89
CA ASP A 388 36.23 0.12 -23.52
C ASP A 388 36.64 1.22 -22.53
N GLN A 389 36.78 2.45 -23.00
CA GLN A 389 37.10 3.64 -22.22
C GLN A 389 35.91 4.60 -22.11
N GLY A 390 34.75 4.26 -22.70
CA GLY A 390 33.55 5.09 -22.67
C GLY A 390 33.50 6.17 -23.76
N ARG A 391 34.46 6.19 -24.70
CA ARG A 391 34.54 7.16 -25.81
C ARG A 391 33.43 6.94 -26.83
N GLY A 392 32.98 8.02 -27.46
CA GLY A 392 31.88 8.02 -28.42
C GLY A 392 30.52 7.90 -27.72
N VAL A 393 30.15 8.91 -26.94
CA VAL A 393 28.91 8.93 -26.16
C VAL A 393 28.15 10.23 -26.34
N ILE A 394 26.84 10.13 -26.42
CA ILE A 394 25.93 11.26 -26.43
C ILE A 394 25.11 11.21 -25.14
N VAL A 395 25.21 12.26 -24.33
CA VAL A 395 24.37 12.44 -23.14
C VAL A 395 23.38 13.56 -23.44
N ILE A 396 22.09 13.24 -23.47
CA ILE A 396 21.02 14.20 -23.73
C ILE A 396 20.33 14.53 -22.41
N THR A 397 20.27 15.81 -22.06
CA THR A 397 19.59 16.25 -20.85
C THR A 397 18.11 16.50 -21.12
N SER A 398 17.29 15.61 -20.60
CA SER A 398 15.84 15.73 -20.55
C SER A 398 15.42 16.47 -19.25
N SER A 399 14.31 16.09 -18.63
CA SER A 399 13.85 16.63 -17.36
C SER A 399 12.96 15.60 -16.67
N CYS A 400 12.88 15.60 -15.35
CA CYS A 400 11.82 14.88 -14.64
C CYS A 400 10.41 15.32 -15.09
N ALA A 401 10.26 16.54 -15.62
CA ALA A 401 9.02 17.03 -16.22
C ALA A 401 8.53 16.18 -17.41
N SER A 402 9.38 15.36 -18.04
CA SER A 402 8.95 14.40 -19.06
C SER A 402 8.09 13.27 -18.50
N MET A 403 8.20 13.01 -17.19
CA MET A 403 7.57 11.90 -16.48
C MET A 403 6.58 12.40 -15.41
N HIS A 404 6.50 13.70 -15.18
CA HIS A 404 5.67 14.30 -14.15
C HIS A 404 4.30 14.75 -14.67
N ASN A 405 3.30 14.74 -13.78
CA ASN A 405 1.96 15.30 -13.95
C ASN A 405 1.77 16.60 -13.12
N VAL A 406 2.82 17.41 -12.96
CA VAL A 406 2.82 18.59 -12.08
C VAL A 406 1.68 19.55 -12.44
N THR A 407 0.68 19.67 -11.55
CA THR A 407 -0.60 20.37 -11.73
C THR A 407 -0.67 21.73 -11.02
N ASN A 408 0.45 22.34 -10.64
CA ASN A 408 0.49 23.64 -9.95
C ASN A 408 1.02 24.79 -10.83
N ILE A 409 1.50 24.50 -12.04
CA ILE A 409 1.96 25.45 -13.06
C ILE A 409 1.71 24.83 -14.43
N ASP A 410 1.28 25.61 -15.42
CA ASP A 410 1.18 25.12 -16.80
C ASP A 410 2.57 24.99 -17.44
N LEU A 411 3.07 23.76 -17.52
CA LEU A 411 4.34 23.37 -18.14
C LEU A 411 4.15 22.59 -19.45
N SER A 412 2.98 22.68 -20.07
CA SER A 412 2.53 21.73 -21.09
C SER A 412 3.51 21.61 -22.27
N SER A 413 3.99 22.73 -22.80
CA SER A 413 4.95 22.77 -23.92
C SER A 413 6.31 22.15 -23.53
N TYR A 414 6.80 22.48 -22.33
CA TYR A 414 8.08 22.03 -21.81
C TYR A 414 8.07 20.54 -21.50
N ALA A 415 7.10 20.06 -20.72
CA ALA A 415 6.94 18.66 -20.34
C ALA A 415 6.78 17.75 -21.57
N ALA A 416 5.92 18.14 -22.52
CA ALA A 416 5.71 17.39 -23.75
C ALA A 416 6.99 17.31 -24.60
N SER A 417 7.76 18.40 -24.70
CA SER A 417 9.05 18.39 -25.42
C SER A 417 10.08 17.49 -24.75
N LYS A 418 10.12 17.41 -23.41
CA LYS A 418 11.05 16.55 -22.67
C LYS A 418 10.65 15.07 -22.76
N ALA A 419 9.35 14.75 -22.79
CA ALA A 419 8.87 13.40 -23.10
C ALA A 419 9.27 12.95 -24.52
N ALA A 420 9.15 13.83 -25.52
CA ALA A 420 9.63 13.56 -26.87
C ALA A 420 11.16 13.32 -26.91
N THR A 421 11.91 14.01 -26.04
CA THR A 421 13.36 13.89 -25.91
C THR A 421 13.79 12.54 -25.31
N ASP A 422 13.07 12.03 -24.30
CA ASP A 422 13.33 10.69 -23.75
C ASP A 422 13.12 9.59 -24.78
N HIS A 423 12.08 9.73 -25.61
CA HIS A 423 11.85 8.80 -26.70
C HIS A 423 12.95 8.90 -27.77
N LEU A 424 13.39 10.12 -28.09
CA LEU A 424 14.47 10.38 -29.03
C LEU A 424 15.78 9.71 -28.60
N VAL A 425 16.15 9.74 -27.31
CA VAL A 425 17.32 9.04 -26.75
C VAL A 425 17.31 7.56 -27.14
N LYS A 426 16.19 6.88 -26.92
CA LYS A 426 16.04 5.45 -27.22
C LYS A 426 16.18 5.16 -28.71
N LEU A 427 15.58 6.00 -29.55
CA LEU A 427 15.64 5.87 -31.00
C LEU A 427 17.05 6.11 -31.55
N LEU A 428 17.82 7.04 -30.96
CA LEU A 428 19.19 7.32 -31.35
C LEU A 428 20.15 6.21 -30.89
N ALA A 429 20.03 5.74 -29.64
CA ALA A 429 20.80 4.60 -29.14
C ALA A 429 20.64 3.38 -30.06
N ALA A 430 19.39 3.04 -30.38
CA ALA A 430 19.06 1.93 -31.28
C ALA A 430 19.56 2.09 -32.73
N LYS A 431 19.91 3.31 -33.16
CA LYS A 431 20.48 3.54 -34.51
C LYS A 431 22.01 3.59 -34.48
N TYR A 432 22.59 4.07 -33.39
CA TYR A 432 24.00 4.40 -33.29
C TYR A 432 24.84 3.27 -32.69
N HIS A 433 24.21 2.29 -32.02
CA HIS A 433 24.89 1.14 -31.42
C HIS A 433 25.80 0.37 -32.40
N ARG A 434 25.46 0.28 -33.70
CA ARG A 434 26.27 -0.41 -34.72
C ARG A 434 27.65 0.25 -34.95
N PHE A 435 27.79 1.51 -34.56
CA PHE A 435 29.03 2.27 -34.61
C PHE A 435 29.67 2.41 -33.22
N TYR A 436 29.16 1.69 -32.23
CA TYR A 436 29.54 1.77 -30.82
C TYR A 436 29.40 3.18 -30.21
N VAL A 437 28.59 4.04 -30.83
CA VAL A 437 28.26 5.35 -30.28
C VAL A 437 27.07 5.19 -29.34
N ARG A 438 27.30 5.42 -28.05
CA ARG A 438 26.29 5.27 -26.99
C ARG A 438 25.39 6.51 -26.93
N VAL A 439 24.12 6.32 -26.59
CA VAL A 439 23.20 7.43 -26.33
C VAL A 439 22.48 7.21 -25.01
N CYS A 440 22.68 8.14 -24.08
CA CYS A 440 22.13 8.11 -22.73
C CYS A 440 21.28 9.35 -22.47
N GLY A 441 20.14 9.17 -21.79
CA GLY A 441 19.31 10.27 -21.32
C GLY A 441 19.53 10.48 -19.82
N ILE A 442 19.56 11.74 -19.39
CA ILE A 442 19.45 12.08 -17.96
C ILE A 442 18.23 12.98 -17.74
N ASN A 443 17.49 12.76 -16.65
CA ASN A 443 16.26 13.47 -16.32
C ASN A 443 16.42 14.21 -14.98
N PRO A 444 17.09 15.37 -14.94
CA PRO A 444 17.28 16.12 -13.71
C PRO A 444 15.97 16.50 -13.02
N GLY A 445 15.99 16.44 -11.69
CA GLY A 445 14.96 17.00 -10.79
C GLY A 445 15.06 18.54 -10.67
N PHE A 446 14.64 19.07 -9.52
CA PHE A 446 14.77 20.52 -9.25
C PHE A 446 16.24 20.91 -9.02
N VAL A 447 16.83 21.57 -10.01
CA VAL A 447 18.18 22.18 -9.95
C VAL A 447 18.03 23.69 -10.11
N PRO A 448 18.51 24.53 -9.16
CA PRO A 448 18.48 25.98 -9.29
C PRO A 448 19.24 26.45 -10.55
N SER A 449 18.61 27.29 -11.36
CA SER A 449 19.21 27.88 -12.57
C SER A 449 18.45 29.12 -13.02
N ASN A 450 18.97 29.85 -14.03
CA ASN A 450 18.25 30.97 -14.66
C ASN A 450 16.88 30.54 -15.25
N MET A 451 16.72 29.25 -15.58
CA MET A 451 15.46 28.67 -16.09
C MET A 451 14.52 28.21 -14.95
N ASN A 452 15.04 28.02 -13.74
CA ASN A 452 14.31 27.58 -12.55
C ASN A 452 14.85 28.32 -11.30
N PRO A 453 14.30 29.49 -10.92
CA PRO A 453 14.78 30.32 -9.82
C PRO A 453 14.26 29.78 -8.47
N VAL A 454 14.57 28.52 -8.18
CA VAL A 454 14.12 27.82 -6.98
C VAL A 454 14.78 28.44 -5.74
N GLY A 455 13.98 28.89 -4.77
CA GLY A 455 14.46 29.47 -3.50
C GLY A 455 14.44 31.01 -3.41
N ALA A 456 13.95 31.73 -4.41
CA ALA A 456 13.66 33.17 -4.29
C ALA A 456 12.38 33.42 -3.47
N GLU A 457 12.38 34.40 -2.55
CA GLU A 457 11.20 34.78 -1.76
C GLU A 457 10.01 35.14 -2.68
N GLY A 458 8.82 34.60 -2.37
CA GLY A 458 7.59 34.82 -3.15
C GLY A 458 7.42 33.89 -4.38
N ASN A 459 8.32 32.94 -4.61
CA ASN A 459 8.23 32.01 -5.74
C ASN A 459 7.48 30.71 -5.38
N ILE A 460 6.52 30.31 -6.23
CA ILE A 460 5.70 29.08 -6.14
C ILE A 460 6.48 27.76 -6.04
N PHE A 461 7.79 27.79 -6.33
CA PHE A 461 8.68 26.63 -6.22
C PHE A 461 9.26 26.38 -4.81
N SER A 462 9.08 27.29 -3.84
CA SER A 462 9.69 27.20 -2.50
C SER A 462 9.26 25.97 -1.70
N ASN A 463 8.06 25.44 -1.94
CA ASN A 463 7.46 24.36 -1.13
C ASN A 463 7.70 22.95 -1.70
N LEU A 464 8.43 22.81 -2.82
CA LEU A 464 8.64 21.51 -3.48
C LEU A 464 9.79 20.69 -2.89
N PHE A 465 10.68 21.27 -2.09
CA PHE A 465 11.80 20.56 -1.47
C PHE A 465 11.36 19.49 -0.48
N ASP A 466 10.22 19.68 0.17
CA ASP A 466 9.66 18.72 1.12
C ASP A 466 9.23 17.39 0.47
N LYS A 467 9.06 17.38 -0.85
CA LYS A 467 8.66 16.18 -1.61
C LYS A 467 9.85 15.42 -2.20
N VAL A 468 11.06 16.00 -2.15
CA VAL A 468 12.30 15.33 -2.56
C VAL A 468 12.81 14.52 -1.36
N PRO A 469 13.11 13.21 -1.50
CA PRO A 469 13.59 12.39 -0.37
C PRO A 469 14.83 12.95 0.34
N ALA A 470 15.69 13.67 -0.39
CA ALA A 470 16.87 14.34 0.14
C ALA A 470 16.58 15.68 0.83
N LYS A 471 15.33 16.17 0.81
CA LYS A 471 14.87 17.45 1.38
C LYS A 471 15.66 18.68 0.92
N ARG A 472 16.35 18.60 -0.23
CA ARG A 472 17.10 19.69 -0.86
C ARG A 472 16.95 19.67 -2.38
N ALA A 473 17.20 20.80 -3.02
CA ALA A 473 17.44 20.87 -4.45
C ALA A 473 18.67 20.04 -4.82
N ALA A 474 18.70 19.50 -6.04
CA ALA A 474 19.94 19.02 -6.61
C ALA A 474 20.83 20.24 -6.91
N VAL A 475 22.12 20.12 -6.62
CA VAL A 475 23.14 21.11 -6.99
C VAL A 475 23.73 20.72 -8.36
N ALA A 476 24.43 21.63 -9.03
CA ALA A 476 24.98 21.39 -10.37
C ALA A 476 25.90 20.14 -10.39
N GLU A 477 26.50 19.89 -9.25
CA GLU A 477 27.39 18.80 -8.92
C GLU A 477 26.72 17.43 -9.02
N ASP A 478 25.51 17.29 -8.50
CA ASP A 478 24.75 16.03 -8.53
C ASP A 478 24.50 15.56 -9.98
N ILE A 479 24.34 16.52 -10.90
CA ILE A 479 24.15 16.27 -12.33
C ILE A 479 25.49 16.01 -13.03
N ALA A 480 26.52 16.79 -12.70
CA ALA A 480 27.86 16.63 -13.24
C ALA A 480 28.43 15.24 -12.93
N GLY A 481 28.26 14.72 -11.71
CA GLY A 481 28.68 13.37 -11.33
C GLY A 481 28.03 12.27 -12.16
N THR A 482 26.75 12.42 -12.48
CA THR A 482 26.01 11.46 -13.34
C THR A 482 26.51 11.50 -14.78
N VAL A 483 26.79 12.69 -15.31
CA VAL A 483 27.37 12.86 -16.65
C VAL A 483 28.78 12.25 -16.69
N LEU A 484 29.64 12.56 -15.71
CA LEU A 484 30.99 12.01 -15.61
C LEU A 484 30.99 10.48 -15.53
N TYR A 485 30.06 9.90 -14.77
CA TYR A 485 29.84 8.46 -14.77
C TYR A 485 29.54 7.94 -16.17
N LEU A 486 28.50 8.47 -16.83
CA LEU A 486 28.03 7.99 -18.13
C LEU A 486 29.07 8.14 -19.25
N VAL A 487 29.95 9.15 -19.18
CA VAL A 487 30.98 9.42 -20.20
C VAL A 487 32.35 8.83 -19.90
N SER A 488 32.59 8.36 -18.68
CA SER A 488 33.84 7.72 -18.30
C SER A 488 33.84 6.22 -18.62
N LYS A 489 35.00 5.59 -18.41
CA LYS A 489 35.16 4.13 -18.42
C LYS A 489 34.15 3.41 -17.50
N ALA A 490 33.72 4.04 -16.41
CA ALA A 490 32.74 3.47 -15.47
C ALA A 490 31.32 3.35 -16.07
N GLY A 491 30.94 4.24 -16.98
CA GLY A 491 29.66 4.23 -17.69
C GLY A 491 29.70 3.55 -19.05
N ALA A 492 30.84 2.97 -19.47
CA ALA A 492 31.01 2.34 -20.78
C ALA A 492 30.04 1.17 -21.06
N TYR A 493 29.39 0.66 -20.01
CA TYR A 493 28.39 -0.41 -20.06
C TYR A 493 26.93 0.11 -20.19
N VAL A 494 26.69 1.40 -19.99
CA VAL A 494 25.34 1.99 -19.95
C VAL A 494 24.96 2.56 -21.31
N ASP A 495 23.90 2.04 -21.93
CA ASP A 495 23.38 2.46 -23.24
C ASP A 495 21.85 2.24 -23.34
N GLY A 496 21.11 3.19 -23.93
CA GLY A 496 19.68 3.03 -24.32
C GLY A 496 18.61 3.02 -23.22
N ILE A 497 18.93 3.31 -21.95
CA ILE A 497 18.00 3.17 -20.81
C ILE A 497 17.50 4.53 -20.28
N SER A 498 16.17 4.62 -20.06
CA SER A 498 15.56 5.33 -18.92
C SER A 498 15.01 4.26 -17.97
N LEU A 499 15.36 4.32 -16.69
CA LEU A 499 15.21 3.22 -15.72
C LEU A 499 13.72 2.87 -15.45
N SER A 500 13.25 1.67 -15.86
CA SER A 500 11.93 1.07 -15.52
C SER A 500 12.11 -0.24 -14.70
N LYS A 501 11.09 -0.65 -13.93
CA LYS A 501 11.17 -1.73 -12.93
C LYS A 501 10.60 -3.09 -13.37
N VAL A 502 9.74 -3.19 -14.41
CA VAL A 502 9.19 -4.47 -14.91
C VAL A 502 10.09 -5.14 -15.96
N THR A 503 10.39 -6.43 -15.80
CA THR A 503 11.35 -7.19 -16.61
C THR A 503 10.72 -8.44 -17.26
N LYS A 504 11.43 -9.06 -18.23
CA LYS A 504 11.04 -10.38 -18.79
C LYS A 504 10.90 -11.47 -17.73
N GLY A 505 11.66 -11.37 -16.63
CA GLY A 505 11.55 -12.28 -15.49
C GLY A 505 10.17 -12.19 -14.83
N HIS A 506 9.65 -10.97 -14.64
CA HIS A 506 8.29 -10.77 -14.14
C HIS A 506 7.23 -11.34 -15.09
N LEU A 507 7.38 -11.09 -16.40
CA LEU A 507 6.48 -11.65 -17.41
C LEU A 507 6.43 -13.19 -17.34
N LYS A 508 7.60 -13.84 -17.31
CA LYS A 508 7.68 -15.31 -17.23
C LYS A 508 7.14 -15.85 -15.90
N GLY A 509 7.41 -15.18 -14.79
CA GLY A 509 6.89 -15.55 -13.47
C GLY A 509 5.37 -15.39 -13.34
N ILE A 510 4.77 -14.43 -14.05
CA ILE A 510 3.31 -14.30 -14.16
C ILE A 510 2.75 -15.41 -15.04
N ALA A 511 3.37 -15.67 -16.20
CA ALA A 511 2.95 -16.73 -17.11
C ALA A 511 2.99 -18.12 -16.45
N SER A 512 4.04 -18.41 -15.67
CA SER A 512 4.18 -19.71 -14.99
C SER A 512 3.09 -19.96 -13.96
N LYS A 513 2.60 -18.92 -13.27
CA LYS A 513 1.47 -19.03 -12.33
C LYS A 513 0.15 -19.43 -13.03
N LEU A 514 0.07 -19.23 -14.34
CA LEU A 514 -1.06 -19.62 -15.18
C LEU A 514 -0.81 -20.92 -15.95
N ASN A 515 0.26 -21.66 -15.61
CA ASN A 515 0.72 -22.85 -16.33
C ASN A 515 1.12 -22.57 -17.79
N ILE A 516 1.56 -21.34 -18.09
CA ILE A 516 2.01 -20.91 -19.41
C ILE A 516 3.52 -20.73 -19.42
N THR A 517 4.19 -21.29 -20.43
CA THR A 517 5.62 -21.10 -20.66
C THR A 517 5.83 -20.19 -21.87
N ILE A 518 6.38 -19.01 -21.63
CA ILE A 518 6.75 -18.05 -22.69
C ILE A 518 8.21 -18.27 -23.08
N GLN A 519 8.45 -18.57 -24.35
CA GLN A 519 9.81 -18.71 -24.90
C GLN A 519 10.45 -17.34 -25.13
N ASP A 520 11.77 -17.26 -25.00
CA ASP A 520 12.49 -16.03 -25.37
C ASP A 520 12.37 -15.80 -26.89
N GLY A 521 11.94 -14.59 -27.26
CA GLY A 521 11.72 -14.22 -28.65
C GLY A 521 10.82 -12.99 -28.79
N PRO A 522 10.45 -12.62 -30.03
CA PRO A 522 9.66 -11.42 -30.33
C PRO A 522 8.34 -11.32 -29.55
N ASP A 523 7.64 -12.44 -29.33
CA ASP A 523 6.40 -12.45 -28.56
C ASP A 523 6.63 -12.10 -27.08
N ALA A 524 7.71 -12.61 -26.48
CA ALA A 524 8.07 -12.26 -25.10
C ALA A 524 8.44 -10.78 -24.95
N ASP A 525 9.08 -10.21 -25.96
CA ASP A 525 9.36 -8.77 -26.03
C ASP A 525 8.07 -7.95 -26.15
N ALA A 526 7.15 -8.37 -27.01
CA ALA A 526 5.87 -7.70 -27.19
C ALA A 526 5.00 -7.74 -25.92
N TYR A 527 4.86 -8.91 -25.28
CA TYR A 527 4.10 -9.03 -24.04
C TYR A 527 4.77 -8.32 -22.86
N LEU A 528 6.10 -8.22 -22.83
CA LEU A 528 6.79 -7.40 -21.83
C LEU A 528 6.41 -5.93 -21.99
N LEU A 529 6.43 -5.42 -23.22
CA LEU A 529 6.06 -4.04 -23.51
C LEU A 529 4.61 -3.76 -23.10
N LEU A 530 3.68 -4.68 -23.39
CA LEU A 530 2.28 -4.56 -22.96
C LEU A 530 2.15 -4.54 -21.44
N LEU A 531 2.89 -5.40 -20.74
CA LEU A 531 2.89 -5.44 -19.27
C LEU A 531 3.49 -4.16 -18.66
N GLN A 532 4.56 -3.61 -19.23
CA GLN A 532 5.14 -2.33 -18.84
C GLN A 532 4.17 -1.17 -19.10
N SER A 533 3.41 -1.22 -20.21
CA SER A 533 2.35 -0.25 -20.47
C SER A 533 1.26 -0.30 -19.40
N MET A 534 0.89 -1.49 -18.93
CA MET A 534 -0.07 -1.64 -17.84
C MET A 534 0.49 -1.12 -16.50
N GLU A 535 1.76 -1.39 -16.19
CA GLU A 535 2.44 -0.83 -15.01
C GLU A 535 2.37 0.70 -15.04
N ALA A 536 2.67 1.32 -16.18
CA ALA A 536 2.63 2.77 -16.32
C ALA A 536 1.20 3.35 -16.12
N ILE A 537 0.17 2.65 -16.64
CA ILE A 537 -1.23 3.05 -16.43
C ILE A 537 -1.58 2.99 -14.95
N MET A 538 -1.24 1.89 -14.26
CA MET A 538 -1.53 1.73 -12.84
C MET A 538 -0.77 2.73 -11.97
N GLN A 539 0.51 2.96 -12.25
CA GLN A 539 1.32 3.95 -11.53
C GLN A 539 0.76 5.36 -11.69
N ARG A 540 0.21 5.72 -12.87
CA ARG A 540 -0.43 7.02 -13.07
C ARG A 540 -1.66 7.21 -12.17
N ILE A 541 -2.41 6.15 -11.89
CA ILE A 541 -3.53 6.19 -10.94
C ILE A 541 -3.00 6.30 -9.51
N GLU A 542 -1.98 5.53 -9.14
CA GLU A 542 -1.37 5.55 -7.80
C GLU A 542 -0.71 6.90 -7.47
N ASP A 543 -0.09 7.56 -8.45
CA ASP A 543 0.53 8.88 -8.30
C ASP A 543 -0.49 10.03 -8.34
N GLY A 544 -1.73 9.74 -8.73
CA GLY A 544 -2.83 10.70 -8.77
C GLY A 544 -3.33 11.07 -7.38
N ALA A 545 -3.97 12.23 -7.25
CA ALA A 545 -4.73 12.53 -6.05
C ALA A 545 -6.00 11.65 -6.00
N ASP A 546 -6.33 11.14 -4.82
CA ASP A 546 -7.61 10.47 -4.61
C ASP A 546 -8.78 11.41 -4.90
N TYR A 547 -9.78 10.91 -5.62
CA TYR A 547 -11.01 11.63 -5.87
C TYR A 547 -11.97 11.46 -4.69
N MET A 548 -12.32 12.59 -4.07
CA MET A 548 -13.30 12.66 -2.99
C MET A 548 -14.66 13.06 -3.57
N HIS A 549 -15.61 12.12 -3.60
CA HIS A 549 -16.94 12.40 -4.14
C HIS A 549 -17.63 13.51 -3.33
N PRO A 550 -18.09 14.62 -3.95
CA PRO A 550 -18.65 15.77 -3.23
C PRO A 550 -19.79 15.42 -2.28
N ALA A 551 -20.69 14.50 -2.67
CA ALA A 551 -21.81 14.04 -1.83
C ALA A 551 -21.38 13.27 -0.56
N LEU A 552 -20.12 12.85 -0.47
CA LEU A 552 -19.56 12.17 0.71
C LEU A 552 -18.69 13.10 1.55
N SER A 553 -18.64 14.40 1.20
CA SER A 553 -17.94 15.39 2.00
C SER A 553 -18.57 15.49 3.40
N PRO A 554 -17.78 15.57 4.46
CA PRO A 554 -18.29 15.67 5.82
C PRO A 554 -19.31 16.82 5.98
N VAL A 555 -20.49 16.52 6.53
CA VAL A 555 -21.52 17.54 6.79
C VAL A 555 -20.98 18.56 7.80
N PRO A 556 -21.06 19.88 7.52
CA PRO A 556 -20.57 20.92 8.44
C PRO A 556 -21.30 20.90 9.79
N THR A 557 -20.53 20.84 10.88
CA THR A 557 -21.03 20.77 12.26
C THR A 557 -20.88 22.08 13.02
N ILE A 558 -21.63 22.26 14.11
CA ILE A 558 -21.55 23.46 14.98
C ILE A 558 -20.19 23.51 15.70
N PHE A 559 -19.72 22.36 16.16
CA PHE A 559 -18.40 22.19 16.78
C PHE A 559 -17.41 21.58 15.79
N PRO A 560 -16.09 21.79 15.98
CA PRO A 560 -15.07 21.04 15.26
C PRO A 560 -15.31 19.53 15.38
N ARG A 561 -15.00 18.80 14.31
CA ARG A 561 -15.11 17.33 14.29
C ARG A 561 -13.94 16.72 15.05
N GLU A 562 -14.10 16.63 16.37
CA GLU A 562 -13.12 16.01 17.27
C GLU A 562 -13.65 14.70 17.83
N TYR A 563 -12.72 13.80 18.14
CA TYR A 563 -13.02 12.53 18.77
C TYR A 563 -12.09 12.29 19.95
N TRP A 564 -12.56 11.50 20.90
CA TRP A 564 -11.76 11.02 22.02
C TRP A 564 -12.02 9.54 22.29
N LEU A 565 -11.06 8.90 22.93
CA LEU A 565 -11.25 7.57 23.50
C LEU A 565 -11.99 7.71 24.85
N PRO A 566 -12.88 6.78 25.21
CA PRO A 566 -13.50 6.77 26.53
C PRO A 566 -12.43 6.82 27.65
N SER A 567 -12.57 7.74 28.60
CA SER A 567 -11.51 8.12 29.53
C SER A 567 -11.28 7.11 30.66
N ASP A 568 -12.33 6.39 31.08
CA ASP A 568 -12.27 5.31 32.06
C ASP A 568 -13.09 4.10 31.59
N LYS A 569 -12.46 2.93 31.55
CA LYS A 569 -13.13 1.68 31.17
C LYS A 569 -14.21 1.24 32.15
N ASN A 570 -14.16 1.65 33.41
CA ASN A 570 -15.09 1.21 34.45
C ASN A 570 -16.26 2.18 34.64
N GLU A 571 -16.07 3.48 34.39
CA GLU A 571 -17.14 4.49 34.58
C GLU A 571 -17.77 4.96 33.26
N ASP A 572 -16.97 5.27 32.23
CA ASP A 572 -17.45 5.86 30.97
C ASP A 572 -17.79 4.79 29.91
N ASN A 573 -17.14 3.61 29.98
CA ASN A 573 -17.37 2.52 29.02
C ASN A 573 -17.32 1.10 29.64
N PRO A 574 -18.07 0.82 30.73
CA PRO A 574 -18.04 -0.46 31.46
C PRO A 574 -18.40 -1.69 30.63
N LEU A 575 -19.17 -1.50 29.55
CA LEU A 575 -19.56 -2.57 28.64
C LEU A 575 -18.59 -2.75 27.47
N ASN A 576 -17.56 -1.89 27.36
CA ASN A 576 -16.68 -1.79 26.18
C ASN A 576 -17.46 -1.55 24.86
N ALA A 577 -18.61 -0.90 24.95
CA ALA A 577 -19.55 -0.71 23.84
C ALA A 577 -19.22 0.51 22.97
N TRP A 578 -18.54 1.52 23.52
CA TRP A 578 -17.98 2.63 22.75
C TRP A 578 -16.61 2.28 22.19
N ARG A 579 -16.38 2.63 20.92
CA ARG A 579 -15.06 2.57 20.30
C ARG A 579 -14.38 3.95 20.28
N HIS A 580 -15.08 4.96 19.78
CA HIS A 580 -14.70 6.36 19.88
C HIS A 580 -15.91 7.19 20.31
N ARG A 581 -15.67 8.30 21.02
CA ARG A 581 -16.68 9.27 21.41
C ARG A 581 -16.52 10.54 20.57
N CYS A 582 -17.63 11.21 20.28
CA CYS A 582 -17.66 12.54 19.66
C CYS A 582 -18.96 13.28 20.04
N GLU A 583 -19.11 14.49 19.55
CA GLU A 583 -20.37 15.23 19.60
C GLU A 583 -20.58 16.01 18.31
N LEU A 584 -21.23 15.36 17.33
CA LEU A 584 -21.48 15.96 16.03
C LEU A 584 -22.94 16.37 15.90
N VAL A 585 -23.15 17.66 15.67
CA VAL A 585 -24.46 18.28 15.41
C VAL A 585 -24.32 19.13 14.16
N ALA A 586 -25.17 18.90 13.15
CA ALA A 586 -25.15 19.69 11.92
C ALA A 586 -25.36 21.18 12.21
N SER A 587 -24.57 22.03 11.56
CA SER A 587 -24.71 23.49 11.65
C SER A 587 -26.00 24.00 10.97
N LYS A 588 -26.43 23.30 9.91
CA LYS A 588 -27.64 23.62 9.13
C LYS A 588 -28.34 22.32 8.70
N PRO A 589 -29.12 21.68 9.58
CA PRO A 589 -29.92 20.52 9.20
C PRO A 589 -30.98 20.91 8.13
N THR A 590 -31.30 20.00 7.23
CA THR A 590 -32.28 20.20 6.15
C THR A 590 -33.72 19.90 6.59
N ASN A 591 -33.87 19.11 7.66
CA ASN A 591 -35.14 18.82 8.33
C ASN A 591 -34.90 18.48 9.81
N SER A 592 -35.97 18.25 10.58
CA SER A 592 -35.92 18.04 12.03
C SER A 592 -36.39 16.66 12.47
N LEU A 593 -36.40 15.66 11.58
CA LEU A 593 -36.95 14.32 11.89
C LEU A 593 -36.24 13.64 13.08
N LEU A 594 -34.94 13.89 13.27
CA LEU A 594 -34.14 13.36 14.37
C LEU A 594 -33.75 14.42 15.41
N GLN A 595 -34.42 15.57 15.45
CA GLN A 595 -34.08 16.64 16.36
C GLN A 595 -34.06 16.16 17.82
N GLY A 596 -32.92 16.37 18.50
CA GLY A 596 -32.73 15.99 19.90
C GLY A 596 -32.47 14.50 20.14
N ARG A 597 -32.42 13.68 19.08
CA ARG A 597 -32.12 12.24 19.18
C ARG A 597 -30.62 12.01 19.16
N THR A 598 -30.14 11.14 20.05
CA THR A 598 -28.73 10.73 20.10
C THR A 598 -28.51 9.40 19.38
N ILE A 599 -27.44 9.31 18.59
CA ILE A 599 -27.17 8.16 17.71
C ILE A 599 -25.73 7.66 17.85
N ALA A 600 -25.57 6.35 17.97
CA ALA A 600 -24.29 5.66 17.81
C ALA A 600 -24.14 5.05 16.41
N ILE A 601 -22.95 5.15 15.84
CA ILE A 601 -22.64 4.64 14.50
C ILE A 601 -21.72 3.43 14.63
N LYS A 602 -22.04 2.28 14.04
CA LYS A 602 -21.13 1.13 14.09
C LYS A 602 -19.76 1.47 13.49
N ASP A 603 -18.68 1.00 14.12
CA ASP A 603 -17.28 1.33 13.76
C ASP A 603 -16.79 0.74 12.41
N ASN A 604 -17.68 0.17 11.61
CA ASN A 604 -17.44 -0.15 10.20
C ASN A 604 -18.04 0.87 9.22
N ILE A 605 -18.68 1.92 9.73
CA ILE A 605 -19.31 2.98 8.94
C ILE A 605 -18.47 4.24 9.12
N SER A 606 -18.06 4.84 7.99
CA SER A 606 -17.20 6.01 7.98
C SER A 606 -17.90 7.26 8.50
N ILE A 607 -17.25 7.96 9.43
CA ILE A 607 -17.66 9.26 9.94
C ILE A 607 -16.48 10.21 9.71
N GLY A 608 -16.69 11.28 8.97
CA GLY A 608 -15.61 12.20 8.61
C GLY A 608 -14.95 12.80 9.86
N GLY A 609 -13.62 12.80 9.91
CA GLY A 609 -12.86 13.28 11.08
C GLY A 609 -12.74 12.28 12.24
N LEU A 610 -13.38 11.10 12.15
CA LEU A 610 -13.26 10.04 13.14
C LEU A 610 -12.55 8.81 12.57
N PRO A 611 -11.88 7.98 13.40
CA PRO A 611 -11.32 6.72 12.95
C PRO A 611 -12.38 5.69 12.59
N THR A 612 -12.06 4.82 11.63
CA THR A 612 -12.87 3.62 11.29
C THR A 612 -12.01 2.37 11.46
N THR A 613 -12.23 1.59 12.51
CA THR A 613 -11.30 0.50 12.89
C THR A 613 -11.82 -0.90 12.64
N LEU A 614 -13.07 -1.08 12.18
CA LEU A 614 -13.64 -2.40 11.86
C LEU A 614 -13.54 -3.41 13.01
N GLY A 615 -13.50 -2.92 14.25
CA GLY A 615 -13.28 -3.76 15.43
C GLY A 615 -11.94 -4.49 15.44
N THR A 616 -11.00 -4.12 14.58
CA THR A 616 -9.72 -4.80 14.40
C THR A 616 -8.54 -3.96 14.92
N PHE A 617 -7.36 -4.56 14.88
CA PHE A 617 -6.11 -3.99 15.35
C PHE A 617 -5.59 -2.97 14.34
N THR A 618 -5.12 -1.81 14.82
CA THR A 618 -4.61 -0.73 13.95
C THR A 618 -3.45 -1.22 13.09
N GLU A 619 -2.61 -2.12 13.62
CA GLU A 619 -1.50 -2.76 12.93
C GLU A 619 -1.95 -3.59 11.72
N ILE A 620 -3.21 -4.04 11.68
CA ILE A 620 -3.77 -4.75 10.52
C ILE A 620 -4.26 -3.76 9.45
N LEU A 621 -4.70 -2.56 9.84
CA LEU A 621 -5.31 -1.56 8.95
C LEU A 621 -4.36 -0.48 8.43
N CYS A 622 -3.22 -0.26 9.09
CA CYS A 622 -2.27 0.80 8.76
C CYS A 622 -0.83 0.36 9.08
N LYS A 623 0.12 0.69 8.20
CA LYS A 623 1.55 0.34 8.38
C LYS A 623 2.28 1.24 9.38
N ASP A 624 1.84 2.48 9.55
CA ASP A 624 2.47 3.48 10.42
C ASP A 624 1.90 3.47 11.85
N GLY A 625 0.97 2.55 12.15
CA GLY A 625 0.34 2.40 13.46
C GLY A 625 -0.65 3.52 13.81
N LYS A 626 -0.96 4.44 12.89
CA LYS A 626 -1.94 5.50 13.13
C LYS A 626 -3.36 5.00 12.85
N LEU A 627 -4.32 5.53 13.63
CA LEU A 627 -5.72 5.24 13.41
C LEU A 627 -6.18 5.81 12.05
N PRO A 628 -6.88 5.02 11.21
CA PRO A 628 -7.36 5.48 9.90
C PRO A 628 -8.53 6.44 10.06
N VAL A 629 -8.24 7.75 10.11
CA VAL A 629 -9.26 8.81 10.18
C VAL A 629 -9.96 8.94 8.84
N SER A 630 -11.29 8.88 8.85
CA SER A 630 -12.05 8.96 7.61
C SER A 630 -12.12 10.39 7.06
N PRO A 631 -11.88 10.60 5.75
CA PRO A 631 -12.10 11.88 5.10
C PRO A 631 -13.53 12.05 4.58
N ILE A 632 -14.40 11.04 4.71
CA ILE A 632 -15.79 11.04 4.22
C ILE A 632 -16.80 10.81 5.34
N ASP A 633 -18.01 11.34 5.15
CA ASP A 633 -19.20 10.77 5.78
C ASP A 633 -19.79 9.68 4.89
N ALA A 634 -20.13 8.54 5.48
CA ALA A 634 -21.01 7.58 4.82
C ALA A 634 -22.36 8.23 4.50
N SER A 635 -23.04 7.79 3.43
CA SER A 635 -24.32 8.38 2.99
C SER A 635 -25.36 8.43 4.13
N VAL A 636 -25.40 7.40 4.98
CA VAL A 636 -26.30 7.35 6.15
C VAL A 636 -25.91 8.31 7.27
N VAL A 637 -24.61 8.62 7.44
CA VAL A 637 -24.12 9.59 8.42
C VAL A 637 -24.54 10.99 8.02
N SER A 638 -24.35 11.37 6.76
CA SER A 638 -24.82 12.65 6.23
C SER A 638 -26.33 12.82 6.41
N ARG A 639 -27.11 11.79 6.05
CA ARG A 639 -28.58 11.79 6.19
C ARG A 639 -29.03 11.99 7.64
N ILE A 640 -28.34 11.40 8.61
CA ILE A 640 -28.67 11.55 10.03
C ILE A 640 -28.37 12.96 10.53
N LEU A 641 -27.21 13.52 10.17
CA LEU A 641 -26.84 14.88 10.53
C LEU A 641 -27.79 15.90 9.89
N GLU A 642 -28.11 15.72 8.61
CA GLU A 642 -29.07 16.56 7.87
C GLU A 642 -30.49 16.49 8.46
N ALA A 643 -30.88 15.37 9.07
CA ALA A 643 -32.15 15.21 9.76
C ALA A 643 -32.14 15.79 11.20
N GLY A 644 -31.05 16.40 11.64
CA GLY A 644 -30.91 17.02 12.97
C GLY A 644 -30.52 16.06 14.09
N GLY A 645 -30.04 14.85 13.76
CA GLY A 645 -29.55 13.87 14.73
C GLY A 645 -28.21 14.25 15.34
N ILE A 646 -27.99 13.83 16.60
CA ILE A 646 -26.75 14.07 17.36
C ILE A 646 -25.92 12.80 17.36
N ILE A 647 -24.81 12.77 16.61
CA ILE A 647 -23.91 11.62 16.61
C ILE A 647 -22.97 11.72 17.81
N LYS A 648 -22.97 10.68 18.66
CA LYS A 648 -22.21 10.65 19.92
C LYS A 648 -20.91 9.85 19.85
N GLY A 649 -20.63 9.17 18.75
CA GLY A 649 -19.44 8.35 18.60
C GLY A 649 -19.63 7.14 17.69
N SER A 650 -18.53 6.39 17.53
CA SER A 650 -18.58 5.06 16.94
C SER A 650 -18.70 3.99 18.02
N SER A 651 -19.57 3.00 17.79
CA SER A 651 -19.78 1.87 18.69
C SER A 651 -18.93 0.66 18.27
N SER A 652 -18.37 -0.04 19.26
CA SER A 652 -17.58 -1.26 19.06
C SER A 652 -18.29 -2.27 18.15
N CYS A 653 -17.51 -2.93 17.31
CA CYS A 653 -17.96 -4.05 16.51
C CYS A 653 -16.92 -5.17 16.53
N GLU A 654 -17.32 -6.34 16.07
CA GLU A 654 -16.43 -7.50 15.98
C GLU A 654 -15.33 -7.31 14.94
N ASN A 655 -14.23 -8.04 15.10
CA ASN A 655 -13.04 -7.94 14.24
C ASN A 655 -13.38 -8.31 12.78
N PHE A 656 -13.23 -7.35 11.86
CA PHE A 656 -13.75 -7.38 10.47
C PHE A 656 -15.25 -7.63 10.37
N CYS A 657 -16.02 -7.32 11.41
CA CYS A 657 -17.43 -7.71 11.56
C CYS A 657 -17.68 -9.23 11.46
N ALA A 658 -16.64 -10.06 11.61
CA ALA A 658 -16.65 -11.49 11.30
C ALA A 658 -16.88 -12.36 12.55
N SER A 659 -17.89 -12.03 13.36
CA SER A 659 -18.37 -12.86 14.46
C SER A 659 -19.83 -12.54 14.80
N PRO A 660 -20.70 -13.55 15.04
CA PRO A 660 -22.06 -13.33 15.53
C PRO A 660 -22.13 -13.14 17.05
N LEU A 661 -20.99 -13.26 17.76
CA LEU A 661 -20.86 -13.07 19.20
C LEU A 661 -19.86 -11.97 19.51
N SER A 662 -19.92 -11.41 20.71
CA SER A 662 -19.25 -10.15 21.08
C SER A 662 -17.94 -10.30 21.85
N TYR A 663 -17.02 -11.16 21.39
CA TYR A 663 -15.75 -11.42 22.08
C TYR A 663 -14.51 -11.04 21.28
N SER A 664 -14.67 -10.72 20.00
CA SER A 664 -13.57 -10.72 19.03
C SER A 664 -13.01 -9.33 18.75
N ALA A 665 -13.69 -8.26 19.17
CA ALA A 665 -13.23 -6.89 18.98
C ALA A 665 -11.83 -6.67 19.59
N ALA A 666 -10.98 -5.91 18.91
CA ALA A 666 -9.60 -5.65 19.33
C ALA A 666 -9.50 -4.95 20.70
N THR A 667 -10.55 -4.20 21.10
CA THR A 667 -10.63 -3.54 22.42
C THR A 667 -11.00 -4.49 23.57
N GLY A 668 -11.44 -5.71 23.25
CA GLY A 668 -11.94 -6.71 24.18
C GLY A 668 -13.41 -7.07 23.93
N PRO A 669 -13.97 -8.01 24.72
CA PRO A 669 -15.38 -8.38 24.60
C PRO A 669 -16.33 -7.20 24.90
N VAL A 670 -17.51 -7.20 24.27
CA VAL A 670 -18.59 -6.23 24.55
C VAL A 670 -19.65 -6.92 25.40
N HIS A 671 -19.79 -6.48 26.65
CA HIS A 671 -20.63 -7.14 27.63
C HIS A 671 -22.12 -6.81 27.44
N SER A 672 -22.97 -7.79 27.74
CA SER A 672 -24.41 -7.58 27.83
C SER A 672 -24.74 -6.71 29.05
N PRO A 673 -25.54 -5.64 28.91
CA PRO A 673 -25.99 -4.83 30.06
C PRO A 673 -26.89 -5.62 31.01
N TRP A 674 -27.50 -6.71 30.55
CA TRP A 674 -28.34 -7.59 31.38
C TRP A 674 -27.52 -8.50 32.29
N LEU A 675 -26.29 -8.86 31.89
CA LEU A 675 -25.40 -9.71 32.66
C LEU A 675 -23.94 -9.54 32.19
N ASN A 676 -23.13 -8.91 33.03
CA ASN A 676 -21.72 -8.68 32.73
C ASN A 676 -20.95 -10.00 32.55
N GLY A 677 -19.98 -10.03 31.64
CA GLY A 677 -19.23 -11.24 31.27
C GLY A 677 -19.94 -12.14 30.25
N TYR A 678 -21.13 -11.75 29.77
CA TYR A 678 -21.87 -12.47 28.74
C TYR A 678 -22.00 -11.64 27.46
N THR A 679 -22.21 -12.33 26.34
CA THR A 679 -22.27 -11.73 24.99
C THR A 679 -23.47 -10.79 24.80
N SER A 680 -23.22 -9.60 24.26
CA SER A 680 -24.25 -8.71 23.69
C SER A 680 -24.67 -9.13 22.27
N GLY A 681 -24.10 -10.20 21.70
CA GLY A 681 -24.25 -10.58 20.29
C GLY A 681 -23.40 -9.73 19.34
N GLY A 682 -23.25 -10.15 18.09
CA GLY A 682 -22.38 -9.48 17.12
C GLY A 682 -22.89 -9.54 15.68
N SER A 683 -22.35 -8.73 14.77
CA SER A 683 -21.20 -7.85 14.96
C SER A 683 -21.51 -6.41 15.36
N SER A 684 -22.77 -5.99 15.41
CA SER A 684 -23.17 -4.65 15.91
C SER A 684 -23.32 -4.65 17.44
N SER A 685 -22.32 -5.23 18.12
CA SER A 685 -22.31 -5.53 19.55
C SER A 685 -22.45 -4.26 20.40
N GLY A 686 -21.58 -3.27 20.15
CA GLY A 686 -21.63 -1.98 20.83
C GLY A 686 -22.93 -1.22 20.57
N SER A 687 -23.42 -1.21 19.32
CA SER A 687 -24.66 -0.52 18.95
C SER A 687 -25.84 -0.99 19.81
N ALA A 688 -26.02 -2.31 19.92
CA ALA A 688 -27.12 -2.88 20.68
C ALA A 688 -26.93 -2.73 22.20
N ALA A 689 -25.70 -2.94 22.69
CA ALA A 689 -25.37 -2.78 24.10
C ALA A 689 -25.64 -1.36 24.61
N LEU A 690 -25.37 -0.32 23.82
CA LEU A 690 -25.59 1.08 24.23
C LEU A 690 -27.08 1.44 24.34
N ILE A 691 -27.91 0.98 23.40
CA ILE A 691 -29.37 1.18 23.48
C ILE A 691 -29.91 0.40 24.67
N SER A 692 -29.52 -0.87 24.81
CA SER A 692 -30.01 -1.73 25.89
C SER A 692 -29.55 -1.27 27.27
N ALA A 693 -28.34 -0.73 27.40
CA ALA A 693 -27.86 -0.08 28.61
C ALA A 693 -28.76 1.09 29.01
N ASN A 694 -29.27 1.86 28.04
CA ASN A 694 -30.22 2.94 28.31
C ASN A 694 -31.53 2.42 28.92
N ILE A 695 -31.97 1.22 28.53
CA ILE A 695 -33.14 0.54 29.09
C ILE A 695 -32.84 0.04 30.51
N VAL A 696 -31.76 -0.73 30.66
CA VAL A 696 -31.40 -1.39 31.93
C VAL A 696 -31.10 -0.36 33.02
N GLN A 697 -30.42 0.75 32.72
CA GLN A 697 -30.11 1.78 33.71
C GLN A 697 -31.34 2.58 34.18
N ARG A 698 -32.45 2.55 33.43
CA ARG A 698 -33.75 3.11 33.84
C ARG A 698 -34.57 2.14 34.70
N GLN A 699 -34.28 0.85 34.59
CA GLN A 699 -35.02 -0.22 35.28
C GLN A 699 -34.28 -0.76 36.52
N THR A 700 -32.98 -0.50 36.63
CA THR A 700 -32.10 -1.04 37.68
C THR A 700 -31.18 0.04 38.24
N GLU A 701 -30.47 -0.27 39.33
CA GLU A 701 -29.46 0.63 39.92
C GLU A 701 -28.15 0.69 39.11
N ASN A 702 -27.97 -0.23 38.15
CA ASN A 702 -26.75 -0.30 37.33
C ASN A 702 -26.56 0.98 36.50
N LYS A 703 -25.31 1.46 36.42
CA LYS A 703 -24.90 2.63 35.63
C LYS A 703 -23.87 2.21 34.58
N PHE A 704 -24.02 2.74 33.37
CA PHE A 704 -23.20 2.34 32.22
C PHE A 704 -22.52 3.53 31.50
N GLY A 705 -22.43 4.69 32.15
CA GLY A 705 -21.95 5.92 31.53
C GLY A 705 -22.95 6.48 30.51
N GLN A 706 -22.44 7.15 29.47
CA GLN A 706 -23.28 7.77 28.45
C GLN A 706 -23.81 6.74 27.44
N THR A 707 -25.13 6.74 27.21
CA THR A 707 -25.83 5.86 26.26
C THR A 707 -26.42 6.65 25.09
N VAL A 708 -27.19 5.99 24.21
CA VAL A 708 -27.88 6.62 23.06
C VAL A 708 -29.33 6.14 22.93
N ASP A 709 -30.12 6.91 22.19
CA ASP A 709 -31.51 6.58 21.86
C ASP A 709 -31.59 5.59 20.68
N LEU A 710 -30.74 5.81 19.67
CA LEU A 710 -30.73 5.07 18.42
C LEU A 710 -29.31 4.59 18.09
N ALA A 711 -29.20 3.57 17.27
CA ALA A 711 -27.93 3.19 16.68
C ALA A 711 -28.13 2.63 15.27
N ILE A 712 -27.05 2.65 14.50
CA ILE A 712 -26.98 1.98 13.21
C ILE A 712 -26.04 0.80 13.31
N GLY A 713 -26.43 -0.32 12.72
CA GLY A 713 -25.59 -1.50 12.59
C GLY A 713 -25.39 -1.92 11.13
N GLY A 714 -24.53 -2.93 10.96
CA GLY A 714 -24.35 -3.64 9.70
C GLY A 714 -24.73 -5.11 9.89
N ASP A 715 -25.35 -5.73 8.88
CA ASP A 715 -25.88 -7.09 8.91
C ASP A 715 -25.49 -7.88 7.65
N GLN A 716 -24.62 -8.90 7.83
CA GLN A 716 -24.19 -9.82 6.77
C GLN A 716 -24.70 -11.25 6.94
N ALA A 717 -25.02 -11.62 8.17
CA ALA A 717 -25.58 -12.94 8.50
C ALA A 717 -26.50 -12.89 9.73
N GLY A 718 -26.95 -11.71 10.16
CA GLY A 718 -27.68 -11.47 11.40
C GLY A 718 -27.11 -10.37 12.29
N SER A 719 -26.09 -9.64 11.85
CA SER A 719 -25.32 -8.75 12.72
C SER A 719 -26.05 -7.51 13.24
N ILE A 720 -27.28 -7.23 12.80
CA ILE A 720 -28.20 -6.29 13.47
C ILE A 720 -29.18 -7.06 14.37
N ARG A 721 -29.75 -8.14 13.84
CA ARG A 721 -30.84 -8.91 14.48
C ARG A 721 -30.39 -9.72 15.69
N ILE A 722 -29.24 -10.41 15.61
CA ILE A 722 -28.66 -11.23 16.68
C ILE A 722 -28.34 -10.40 17.93
N PRO A 723 -27.56 -9.29 17.84
CA PRO A 723 -27.32 -8.47 19.02
C PRO A 723 -28.60 -7.81 19.56
N ALA A 724 -29.54 -7.43 18.69
CA ALA A 724 -30.85 -6.96 19.13
C ALA A 724 -31.62 -8.03 19.93
N SER A 725 -31.57 -9.30 19.51
CA SER A 725 -32.18 -10.44 20.23
C SER A 725 -31.55 -10.63 21.61
N PHE A 726 -30.21 -10.67 21.69
CA PHE A 726 -29.51 -10.90 22.96
C PHE A 726 -29.62 -9.75 23.97
N THR A 727 -29.91 -8.54 23.48
CA THR A 727 -30.01 -7.34 24.32
C THR A 727 -31.44 -6.82 24.48
N GLY A 728 -32.43 -7.49 23.89
CA GLY A 728 -33.86 -7.22 24.11
C GLY A 728 -34.37 -5.95 23.47
N ILE A 729 -33.86 -5.58 22.28
CA ILE A 729 -34.26 -4.38 21.54
C ILE A 729 -34.76 -4.73 20.12
N TYR A 730 -35.31 -3.76 19.40
CA TYR A 730 -35.61 -3.93 17.98
C TYR A 730 -34.35 -3.76 17.14
N GLY A 731 -34.26 -4.54 16.06
CA GLY A 731 -33.19 -4.40 15.07
C GLY A 731 -33.67 -4.87 13.71
N LEU A 732 -33.71 -3.95 12.74
CA LEU A 732 -34.21 -4.22 11.39
C LEU A 732 -33.03 -4.35 10.42
N LYS A 733 -32.96 -5.48 9.73
CA LYS A 733 -32.24 -5.63 8.46
C LYS A 733 -33.23 -5.34 7.33
N PRO A 734 -33.16 -4.19 6.64
CA PRO A 734 -34.09 -3.86 5.56
C PRO A 734 -33.89 -4.72 4.31
N THR A 735 -34.68 -4.50 3.27
CA THR A 735 -34.45 -5.12 1.95
C THR A 735 -33.05 -4.78 1.45
N HIS A 736 -32.36 -5.76 0.84
CA HIS A 736 -31.05 -5.53 0.22
C HIS A 736 -31.17 -4.42 -0.84
N GLY A 737 -30.35 -3.38 -0.72
CA GLY A 737 -30.39 -2.22 -1.60
C GLY A 737 -31.41 -1.13 -1.23
N LEU A 738 -32.15 -1.23 -0.12
CA LEU A 738 -33.02 -0.12 0.35
C LEU A 738 -32.22 1.01 1.01
N ILE A 739 -31.24 0.66 1.83
CA ILE A 739 -30.32 1.60 2.47
C ILE A 739 -28.96 1.51 1.75
N PRO A 740 -28.35 2.63 1.34
CA PRO A 740 -27.03 2.61 0.73
C PRO A 740 -25.96 2.12 1.71
N TYR A 741 -25.06 1.29 1.23
CA TYR A 741 -23.87 0.81 1.94
C TYR A 741 -22.64 1.72 1.72
N THR A 742 -22.79 2.80 0.95
CA THR A 742 -21.71 3.76 0.64
C THR A 742 -21.06 4.31 1.91
N GLY A 743 -19.73 4.19 1.97
CA GLY A 743 -18.92 4.60 3.12
C GLY A 743 -18.89 3.60 4.27
N ALA A 744 -19.61 2.47 4.19
CA ALA A 744 -19.45 1.35 5.11
C ALA A 744 -18.55 0.26 4.50
N ILE A 745 -17.75 -0.38 5.35
CA ILE A 745 -16.89 -1.50 4.97
C ILE A 745 -17.63 -2.80 5.32
N GLY A 746 -17.77 -3.68 4.32
CA GLY A 746 -18.57 -4.89 4.37
C GLY A 746 -17.78 -6.18 4.25
N LEU A 747 -18.49 -7.31 4.17
CA LEU A 747 -17.87 -8.63 3.96
C LEU A 747 -17.97 -9.07 2.50
N ALA A 748 -19.13 -8.90 1.89
CA ALA A 748 -19.38 -9.24 0.50
C ALA A 748 -20.63 -8.48 0.02
N PRO A 749 -20.59 -7.82 -1.16
CA PRO A 749 -21.67 -6.93 -1.60
C PRO A 749 -23.07 -7.56 -1.61
N MET A 750 -23.17 -8.85 -1.92
CA MET A 750 -24.43 -9.60 -1.96
C MET A 750 -25.17 -9.65 -0.61
N VAL A 751 -24.44 -9.58 0.50
CA VAL A 751 -25.02 -9.76 1.84
C VAL A 751 -24.85 -8.56 2.74
N ASP A 752 -24.21 -7.49 2.28
CA ASP A 752 -24.00 -6.26 3.02
C ASP A 752 -25.31 -5.46 3.17
N HIS A 753 -25.77 -5.28 4.40
CA HIS A 753 -26.91 -4.43 4.76
C HIS A 753 -26.53 -3.47 5.88
N LEU A 754 -27.05 -2.25 5.84
CA LEU A 754 -27.13 -1.37 7.01
C LEU A 754 -28.57 -1.34 7.52
N GLY A 755 -28.75 -1.01 8.79
CA GLY A 755 -30.10 -0.88 9.34
C GLY A 755 -30.15 -0.35 10.77
N PRO A 756 -31.34 0.07 11.21
CA PRO A 756 -31.55 0.70 12.50
C PRO A 756 -31.67 -0.29 13.66
N LEU A 757 -31.22 0.15 14.84
CA LEU A 757 -31.48 -0.46 16.14
C LEU A 757 -32.10 0.59 17.07
N ALA A 758 -33.12 0.21 17.83
CA ALA A 758 -33.80 1.08 18.78
C ALA A 758 -34.59 0.28 19.83
N GLU A 759 -34.94 0.94 20.93
CA GLU A 759 -35.84 0.38 21.95
C GLU A 759 -37.30 0.29 21.47
N LYS A 760 -37.73 1.24 20.63
CA LYS A 760 -39.13 1.38 20.19
C LYS A 760 -39.29 1.09 18.71
N LEU A 761 -40.45 0.57 18.32
CA LEU A 761 -40.76 0.28 16.93
C LEU A 761 -40.85 1.57 16.08
N GLU A 762 -41.41 2.63 16.64
CA GLU A 762 -41.56 3.94 15.99
C GLU A 762 -40.19 4.55 15.64
N ASP A 763 -39.20 4.29 16.48
CA ASP A 763 -37.83 4.75 16.28
C ASP A 763 -37.11 3.99 15.15
N ILE A 764 -37.41 2.70 14.99
CA ILE A 764 -36.97 1.91 13.83
C ILE A 764 -37.57 2.49 12.54
N ALA A 765 -38.87 2.77 12.53
CA ALA A 765 -39.55 3.36 11.37
C ALA A 765 -38.96 4.74 11.01
N LEU A 766 -38.72 5.58 12.01
CA LEU A 766 -38.15 6.92 11.84
C LEU A 766 -36.74 6.86 11.28
N LEU A 767 -35.86 6.06 11.89
CA LEU A 767 -34.48 5.95 11.44
C LEU A 767 -34.39 5.28 10.07
N LEU A 768 -35.26 4.30 9.75
CA LEU A 768 -35.35 3.71 8.42
C LEU A 768 -35.69 4.77 7.36
N GLN A 769 -36.72 5.60 7.58
CA GLN A 769 -37.09 6.68 6.66
C GLN A 769 -35.92 7.64 6.43
N VAL A 770 -35.18 7.99 7.48
CA VAL A 770 -34.01 8.86 7.37
C VAL A 770 -32.88 8.19 6.59
N MET A 771 -32.69 6.89 6.71
CA MET A 771 -31.55 6.21 6.07
C MET A 771 -31.82 5.70 4.65
N ALA A 772 -33.06 5.40 4.27
CA ALA A 772 -33.41 4.71 3.02
C ALA A 772 -33.33 5.59 1.76
N GLY A 773 -33.25 4.94 0.60
CA GLY A 773 -33.36 5.56 -0.73
C GLY A 773 -32.02 5.71 -1.47
N TYR A 774 -32.09 5.62 -2.79
CA TYR A 774 -30.94 5.61 -3.69
C TYR A 774 -30.01 6.82 -3.48
N ASP A 775 -28.70 6.59 -3.45
CA ASP A 775 -27.70 7.64 -3.25
C ASP A 775 -26.88 7.97 -4.51
N GLY A 776 -27.07 7.24 -5.61
CA GLY A 776 -26.33 7.43 -6.85
C GLY A 776 -24.93 6.82 -6.88
N ILE A 777 -24.51 6.12 -5.82
CA ILE A 777 -23.13 5.64 -5.64
C ILE A 777 -23.08 4.13 -5.38
N ASP A 778 -23.99 3.57 -4.58
CA ASP A 778 -23.92 2.15 -4.21
C ASP A 778 -24.53 1.22 -5.29
N PRO A 779 -23.73 0.35 -5.93
CA PRO A 779 -24.23 -0.58 -6.94
C PRO A 779 -25.07 -1.73 -6.36
N ARG A 780 -25.17 -1.87 -5.04
CA ARG A 780 -26.11 -2.82 -4.41
C ARG A 780 -27.56 -2.38 -4.57
N MET A 781 -27.79 -1.09 -4.83
CA MET A 781 -29.11 -0.53 -5.04
C MET A 781 -29.53 -0.76 -6.49
N SER A 782 -30.65 -1.45 -6.69
CA SER A 782 -31.14 -1.83 -8.00
C SER A 782 -32.17 -0.80 -8.51
N PRO A 783 -32.69 -0.94 -9.75
CA PRO A 783 -33.82 -0.13 -10.21
C PRO A 783 -35.09 -0.25 -9.35
N GLU A 784 -35.19 -1.25 -8.47
CA GLU A 784 -36.29 -1.39 -7.49
C GLU A 784 -36.12 -0.45 -6.29
N SER A 785 -34.89 0.04 -6.02
CA SER A 785 -34.60 0.95 -4.91
C SER A 785 -35.30 2.30 -5.13
N PRO A 786 -36.09 2.80 -4.16
CA PRO A 786 -36.77 4.07 -4.30
C PRO A 786 -35.75 5.21 -4.36
N LEU A 787 -36.03 6.25 -5.16
CA LEU A 787 -35.31 7.51 -5.04
C LEU A 787 -35.54 8.10 -3.65
N ARG A 788 -34.61 8.95 -3.19
CA ARG A 788 -34.65 9.53 -1.84
C ARG A 788 -35.98 10.24 -1.50
N ASN A 789 -36.60 10.90 -2.47
CA ASN A 789 -37.88 11.60 -2.34
C ASN A 789 -39.12 10.68 -2.54
N GLN A 790 -38.91 9.41 -2.86
CA GLN A 790 -39.95 8.39 -3.05
C GLN A 790 -39.92 7.31 -1.97
N VAL A 791 -39.06 7.46 -0.96
CA VAL A 791 -39.04 6.60 0.23
C VAL A 791 -40.39 6.75 0.96
N ALA A 792 -40.97 5.62 1.38
CA ALA A 792 -42.20 5.61 2.14
C ALA A 792 -42.06 6.35 3.48
N ASP A 793 -43.12 7.05 3.89
CA ASP A 793 -43.23 7.65 5.21
C ASP A 793 -43.59 6.57 6.25
N TYR A 794 -42.61 5.73 6.62
CA TYR A 794 -42.81 4.61 7.53
C TYR A 794 -43.41 5.02 8.89
N PRO A 795 -42.97 6.11 9.55
CA PRO A 795 -43.57 6.59 10.79
C PRO A 795 -45.04 6.98 10.64
N ALA A 796 -45.39 7.76 9.62
CA ALA A 796 -46.78 8.17 9.41
C ALA A 796 -47.67 6.96 9.12
N GLN A 797 -47.22 6.04 8.26
CA GLN A 797 -47.97 4.83 7.92
C GLN A 797 -48.13 3.88 9.12
N LEU A 798 -47.11 3.75 9.99
CA LEU A 798 -47.20 2.99 11.23
C LEU A 798 -48.21 3.64 12.20
N SER A 799 -48.15 4.96 12.36
CA SER A 799 -49.08 5.72 13.20
C SER A 799 -50.53 5.59 12.70
N GLU A 800 -50.73 5.73 11.39
CA GLU A 800 -52.03 5.53 10.75
C GLU A 800 -52.54 4.11 10.97
N PHE A 801 -51.69 3.10 10.77
CA PHE A 801 -52.07 1.70 11.00
C PHE A 801 -52.52 1.45 12.44
N ARG A 802 -51.79 1.97 13.44
CA ARG A 802 -52.16 1.84 14.86
C ARG A 802 -53.45 2.56 15.23
N SER A 803 -53.73 3.69 14.59
CA SER A 803 -54.86 4.57 14.91
C SER A 803 -56.09 4.37 14.02
N ARG A 804 -56.01 3.47 13.03
CA ARG A 804 -57.11 3.19 12.10
C ARG A 804 -58.38 2.82 12.85
N GLN A 805 -59.51 3.33 12.39
CA GLN A 805 -60.81 2.98 12.95
C GLN A 805 -61.12 1.53 12.60
N LEU A 806 -61.29 0.70 13.63
CA LEU A 806 -61.64 -0.71 13.50
C LEU A 806 -63.18 -0.85 13.48
N ALA A 807 -63.69 -1.72 12.62
CA ALA A 807 -65.10 -2.08 12.64
C ALA A 807 -65.47 -2.81 13.95
N GLU A 808 -66.76 -2.88 14.27
CA GLU A 808 -67.22 -3.60 15.46
C GLU A 808 -66.80 -5.08 15.39
N GLY A 809 -66.07 -5.55 16.41
CA GLY A 809 -65.52 -6.91 16.47
C GLY A 809 -64.21 -7.12 15.68
N GLU A 810 -63.76 -6.14 14.88
CA GLU A 810 -62.46 -6.18 14.22
C GLU A 810 -61.33 -5.87 15.22
N LYS A 811 -60.23 -6.60 15.12
CA LYS A 811 -59.00 -6.33 15.85
C LYS A 811 -57.92 -5.86 14.88
N LEU A 812 -56.87 -5.23 15.41
CA LEU A 812 -55.80 -4.64 14.61
C LEU A 812 -55.23 -5.60 13.56
N GLY A 813 -55.07 -6.88 13.91
CA GLY A 813 -54.53 -7.94 13.06
C GLY A 813 -55.56 -8.83 12.35
N SER A 814 -56.86 -8.52 12.38
CA SER A 814 -57.93 -9.42 11.88
C SER A 814 -57.76 -9.94 10.44
N SER A 815 -57.04 -9.23 9.58
CA SER A 815 -56.78 -9.64 8.18
C SER A 815 -55.37 -10.15 7.94
N PHE A 816 -54.58 -10.34 9.01
CA PHE A 816 -53.13 -10.56 8.92
C PHE A 816 -52.77 -12.03 9.16
N LYS A 817 -51.93 -12.59 8.29
CA LYS A 817 -51.51 -13.99 8.29
C LYS A 817 -50.03 -14.13 8.60
N VAL A 818 -49.72 -14.92 9.62
CA VAL A 818 -48.36 -15.14 10.12
C VAL A 818 -47.96 -16.60 9.92
N GLY A 819 -46.89 -16.83 9.17
CA GLY A 819 -46.34 -18.16 8.91
C GLY A 819 -45.15 -18.48 9.81
N LEU A 820 -45.21 -19.54 10.59
CA LEU A 820 -44.09 -20.05 11.40
C LEU A 820 -43.29 -21.05 10.56
N ILE A 821 -42.03 -20.73 10.20
CA ILE A 821 -41.23 -21.62 9.35
C ILE A 821 -40.81 -22.86 10.16
N SER A 822 -41.40 -24.02 9.88
CA SER A 822 -41.19 -25.25 10.67
C SER A 822 -39.71 -25.64 10.77
N GLU A 823 -38.96 -25.53 9.66
CA GLU A 823 -37.54 -25.86 9.60
C GLU A 823 -36.67 -24.96 10.51
N SER A 824 -37.12 -23.76 10.84
CA SER A 824 -36.36 -22.81 11.66
C SER A 824 -36.35 -23.14 13.16
N PHE A 825 -37.25 -24.03 13.59
CA PHE A 825 -37.39 -24.50 14.98
C PHE A 825 -36.65 -25.84 15.23
N ASP A 826 -35.92 -26.33 14.24
CA ASP A 826 -35.13 -27.56 14.29
C ASP A 826 -33.75 -27.30 13.66
N ILE A 827 -32.95 -26.49 14.33
CA ILE A 827 -31.60 -26.11 13.91
C ILE A 827 -30.56 -26.43 15.00
N PRO A 828 -29.29 -26.68 14.62
CA PRO A 828 -28.22 -26.90 15.60
C PRO A 828 -28.10 -25.75 16.60
N GLY A 829 -28.00 -26.08 17.89
CA GLY A 829 -27.81 -25.11 18.97
C GLY A 829 -29.11 -24.46 19.51
N LEU A 830 -30.26 -24.65 18.85
CA LEU A 830 -31.52 -24.10 19.35
C LEU A 830 -31.96 -24.81 20.64
N THR A 831 -32.09 -24.05 21.72
CA THR A 831 -32.55 -24.56 23.00
C THR A 831 -34.08 -24.63 23.06
N ALA A 832 -34.61 -25.60 23.81
CA ALA A 832 -36.06 -25.78 23.99
C ALA A 832 -36.73 -24.49 24.52
N GLN A 833 -36.10 -23.80 25.47
CA GLN A 833 -36.64 -22.56 26.03
C GLN A 833 -36.84 -21.47 24.96
N ILE A 834 -35.89 -21.31 24.03
CA ILE A 834 -36.05 -20.35 22.94
C ILE A 834 -37.17 -20.79 22.00
N ARG A 835 -37.13 -22.05 21.55
CA ARG A 835 -38.15 -22.62 20.66
C ARG A 835 -39.56 -22.41 21.22
N ASP A 836 -39.77 -22.81 22.46
CA ASP A 836 -41.07 -22.80 23.12
C ASP A 836 -41.53 -21.36 23.37
N THR A 837 -40.64 -20.47 23.84
CA THR A 837 -40.99 -19.04 24.06
C THR A 837 -41.40 -18.36 22.76
N VAL A 838 -40.68 -18.58 21.65
CA VAL A 838 -41.00 -17.96 20.36
C VAL A 838 -42.33 -18.50 19.81
N LEU A 839 -42.54 -19.83 19.84
CA LEU A 839 -43.79 -20.45 19.40
C LEU A 839 -44.99 -19.97 20.22
N GLU A 840 -44.87 -19.99 21.54
CA GLU A 840 -45.95 -19.60 22.46
C GLU A 840 -46.27 -18.11 22.34
N SER A 841 -45.25 -17.25 22.36
CA SER A 841 -45.47 -15.79 22.25
C SER A 841 -46.07 -15.40 20.90
N ALA A 842 -45.58 -15.98 19.80
CA ALA A 842 -46.15 -15.72 18.47
C ALA A 842 -47.62 -16.21 18.41
N LYS A 843 -47.89 -17.47 18.76
CA LYS A 843 -49.25 -18.03 18.74
C LYS A 843 -50.20 -17.26 19.66
N LYS A 844 -49.73 -16.87 20.87
CA LYS A 844 -50.54 -16.15 21.85
C LYS A 844 -50.85 -14.72 21.41
N TYR A 845 -49.82 -13.90 21.16
CA TYR A 845 -50.02 -12.46 21.00
C TYR A 845 -50.57 -12.08 19.63
N PHE A 846 -50.14 -12.72 18.53
CA PHE A 846 -50.75 -12.46 17.22
C PHE A 846 -52.24 -12.82 17.21
N THR A 847 -52.61 -13.99 17.74
CA THR A 847 -54.02 -14.42 17.82
C THR A 847 -54.83 -13.50 18.74
N GLN A 848 -54.27 -13.04 19.86
CA GLN A 848 -54.95 -12.10 20.75
C GLN A 848 -55.31 -10.78 20.03
N ALA A 849 -54.46 -10.33 19.12
CA ALA A 849 -54.69 -9.17 18.25
C ALA A 849 -55.47 -9.49 16.96
N GLY A 850 -55.96 -10.74 16.79
CA GLY A 850 -56.85 -11.15 15.71
C GLY A 850 -56.17 -11.74 14.47
N ALA A 851 -54.84 -11.82 14.43
CA ALA A 851 -54.12 -12.42 13.30
C ALA A 851 -54.19 -13.94 13.31
N SER A 852 -54.20 -14.56 12.12
CA SER A 852 -54.12 -16.02 12.00
C SER A 852 -52.66 -16.47 11.97
N VAL A 853 -52.31 -17.45 12.80
CA VAL A 853 -50.97 -18.00 12.88
C VAL A 853 -51.01 -19.47 12.48
N SER A 854 -50.21 -19.88 11.49
CA SER A 854 -50.05 -21.28 11.11
C SER A 854 -48.59 -21.61 10.80
N GLU A 855 -48.27 -22.89 10.84
CA GLU A 855 -46.95 -23.39 10.46
C GLU A 855 -46.86 -23.53 8.93
N VAL A 856 -45.69 -23.23 8.38
CA VAL A 856 -45.39 -23.36 6.96
C VAL A 856 -44.05 -24.08 6.80
N SER A 857 -44.03 -25.11 5.94
CA SER A 857 -42.79 -25.81 5.61
C SER A 857 -42.14 -25.15 4.41
N ILE A 858 -40.88 -24.75 4.59
CA ILE A 858 -40.00 -24.26 3.52
C ILE A 858 -38.71 -25.10 3.60
N PRO A 859 -38.67 -26.30 3.00
CA PRO A 859 -37.56 -27.24 3.16
C PRO A 859 -36.19 -26.64 2.83
N MET A 860 -36.13 -25.74 1.85
CA MET A 860 -34.90 -25.03 1.46
C MET A 860 -34.31 -24.16 2.58
N HIS A 861 -35.09 -23.77 3.60
CA HIS A 861 -34.57 -23.04 4.76
C HIS A 861 -33.41 -23.79 5.44
N ARG A 862 -33.47 -25.13 5.51
CA ARG A 862 -32.38 -25.98 6.05
C ARG A 862 -31.09 -25.86 5.23
N GLU A 863 -31.20 -25.66 3.92
CA GLU A 863 -30.05 -25.42 3.04
C GLU A 863 -29.59 -23.96 3.07
N GLY A 864 -30.38 -23.04 3.61
CA GLY A 864 -30.16 -21.60 3.47
C GLY A 864 -28.81 -21.12 3.98
N ILE A 865 -28.35 -21.64 5.12
CA ILE A 865 -27.04 -21.28 5.67
C ILE A 865 -25.89 -21.89 4.86
N VAL A 866 -26.10 -23.07 4.27
CA VAL A 866 -25.12 -23.70 3.37
C VAL A 866 -24.99 -22.88 2.09
N ILE A 867 -26.12 -22.45 1.52
CA ILE A 867 -26.18 -21.58 0.34
C ILE A 867 -25.48 -20.25 0.63
N TRP A 868 -25.80 -19.59 1.75
CA TRP A 868 -25.13 -18.36 2.18
C TRP A 868 -23.62 -18.56 2.31
N THR A 869 -23.19 -19.66 2.95
CA THR A 869 -21.77 -19.97 3.16
C THR A 869 -21.04 -20.18 1.82
N ALA A 870 -21.60 -21.00 0.94
CA ALA A 870 -21.02 -21.30 -0.37
C ALA A 870 -21.02 -20.09 -1.31
N ALA A 871 -21.96 -19.16 -1.16
CA ALA A 871 -22.00 -17.92 -1.94
C ALA A 871 -21.04 -16.85 -1.39
N CYS A 872 -20.82 -16.77 -0.07
CA CYS A 872 -20.03 -15.69 0.51
C CYS A 872 -18.56 -16.05 0.72
N ARG A 873 -18.26 -17.25 1.25
CA ARG A 873 -16.90 -17.62 1.67
C ARG A 873 -15.84 -17.63 0.57
N PRO A 874 -16.13 -17.94 -0.71
CA PRO A 874 -15.10 -17.93 -1.75
C PRO A 874 -14.46 -16.56 -1.95
N SER A 875 -15.22 -15.48 -1.74
CA SER A 875 -14.81 -14.11 -2.05
C SER A 875 -14.75 -13.16 -0.85
N THR A 876 -15.24 -13.58 0.34
CA THR A 876 -15.26 -12.73 1.55
C THR A 876 -13.88 -12.20 1.93
N SER A 877 -12.82 -13.02 1.90
CA SER A 877 -11.49 -12.55 2.28
C SER A 877 -10.96 -11.52 1.29
N GLU A 878 -11.28 -11.65 -0.02
CA GLU A 878 -10.88 -10.69 -1.04
C GLU A 878 -11.49 -9.31 -0.80
N PHE A 879 -12.80 -9.25 -0.52
CA PHE A 879 -13.48 -8.00 -0.25
C PHE A 879 -13.13 -7.42 1.12
N ALA A 880 -13.33 -8.20 2.18
CA ALA A 880 -13.21 -7.73 3.55
C ALA A 880 -11.76 -7.52 4.00
N CYS A 881 -10.89 -8.50 3.72
CA CYS A 881 -9.55 -8.54 4.29
C CYS A 881 -8.46 -7.99 3.35
N GLN A 882 -8.67 -8.06 2.03
CA GLN A 882 -7.70 -7.54 1.05
C GLN A 882 -8.06 -6.14 0.52
N GLY A 883 -9.29 -5.68 0.77
CA GLY A 883 -9.79 -4.41 0.21
C GLY A 883 -9.93 -4.43 -1.31
N LYS A 884 -10.07 -5.62 -1.93
CA LYS A 884 -10.18 -5.75 -3.39
C LYS A 884 -11.51 -5.12 -3.84
N PRO A 885 -11.51 -4.22 -4.85
CA PRO A 885 -12.75 -3.67 -5.38
C PRO A 885 -13.58 -4.77 -6.06
N GLY A 886 -14.91 -4.61 -6.01
CA GLY A 886 -15.82 -5.47 -6.76
C GLY A 886 -15.69 -5.31 -8.27
N GLY A 887 -16.21 -6.28 -9.03
CA GLY A 887 -16.39 -6.17 -10.48
C GLY A 887 -17.47 -5.16 -10.91
N PHE A 888 -17.89 -4.28 -10.01
CA PHE A 888 -18.93 -3.26 -10.19
C PHE A 888 -18.36 -1.92 -9.73
N LEU A 889 -18.85 -0.81 -10.29
CA LEU A 889 -18.40 0.52 -9.92
C LEU A 889 -18.85 0.86 -8.48
N THR A 890 -17.96 0.71 -7.51
CA THR A 890 -18.16 1.09 -6.11
C THR A 890 -17.26 2.25 -5.72
N PHE A 891 -17.64 3.03 -4.71
CA PHE A 891 -16.76 3.98 -4.03
C PHE A 891 -16.20 3.35 -2.75
N PRO A 892 -15.00 2.71 -2.77
CA PRO A 892 -14.38 2.15 -1.57
C PRO A 892 -13.91 3.28 -0.62
N ALA A 893 -13.84 2.96 0.67
CA ALA A 893 -13.37 3.90 1.68
C ALA A 893 -11.86 4.20 1.48
N PRO A 894 -11.46 5.47 1.22
CA PRO A 894 -10.09 5.79 0.82
C PRO A 894 -9.07 5.69 1.97
N HIS A 895 -9.51 5.71 3.23
CA HIS A 895 -8.64 5.67 4.42
C HIS A 895 -8.32 4.26 4.92
N ILE A 896 -8.87 3.21 4.30
CA ILE A 896 -8.72 1.82 4.76
C ILE A 896 -7.71 1.08 3.88
N HIS A 897 -6.59 0.66 4.47
CA HIS A 897 -5.53 -0.06 3.77
C HIS A 897 -5.07 -1.29 4.56
N THR A 898 -5.78 -2.39 4.41
CA THR A 898 -5.42 -3.66 5.05
C THR A 898 -4.02 -4.14 4.62
N GLN A 899 -3.20 -4.56 5.58
CA GLN A 899 -1.90 -5.14 5.28
C GLN A 899 -2.06 -6.53 4.64
N TRP A 900 -1.67 -6.66 3.37
CA TRP A 900 -1.76 -7.91 2.61
C TRP A 900 -0.49 -8.17 1.77
N PRO A 901 -0.03 -9.43 1.60
CA PRO A 901 -0.56 -10.69 2.16
C PRO A 901 -0.45 -10.75 3.70
N PRO A 902 -1.27 -11.57 4.37
CA PRO A 902 -1.21 -11.68 5.82
C PRO A 902 0.14 -12.29 6.23
N ASN A 903 0.73 -11.76 7.30
CA ASN A 903 1.99 -12.25 7.85
C ASN A 903 1.77 -13.09 9.12
N GLN A 904 2.86 -13.64 9.67
CA GLN A 904 2.82 -14.48 10.86
C GLN A 904 2.21 -13.74 12.07
N GLN A 905 2.51 -12.46 12.25
CA GLN A 905 1.96 -11.64 13.33
C GLN A 905 0.43 -11.48 13.21
N MET A 906 -0.09 -11.21 12.02
CA MET A 906 -1.53 -11.13 11.77
C MET A 906 -2.20 -12.48 12.06
N TYR A 907 -1.58 -13.59 11.64
CA TYR A 907 -2.09 -14.93 11.94
C TYR A 907 -2.17 -15.20 13.45
N GLU A 908 -1.14 -14.87 14.21
CA GLU A 908 -1.11 -15.07 15.67
C GLU A 908 -2.15 -14.20 16.40
N ILE A 909 -2.24 -12.92 16.05
CA ILE A 909 -3.23 -11.99 16.61
C ILE A 909 -4.65 -12.50 16.35
N LEU A 910 -4.95 -12.86 15.10
CA LEU A 910 -6.28 -13.34 14.72
C LEU A 910 -6.58 -14.72 15.31
N THR A 911 -5.62 -15.63 15.38
CA THR A 911 -5.83 -16.94 16.02
C THR A 911 -6.13 -16.79 17.52
N ALA A 912 -5.46 -15.87 18.19
CA ALA A 912 -5.71 -15.57 19.60
C ALA A 912 -7.08 -14.88 19.84
N THR A 913 -7.55 -14.07 18.90
CA THR A 913 -8.75 -13.22 19.09
C THR A 913 -9.98 -13.66 18.30
N ASN A 914 -9.86 -13.83 16.98
CA ASN A 914 -10.93 -14.24 16.08
C ASN A 914 -10.47 -15.38 15.11
N PRO A 915 -10.36 -16.63 15.58
CA PRO A 915 -9.95 -17.73 14.71
C PRO A 915 -10.95 -18.01 13.56
N ALA A 916 -12.20 -17.54 13.67
CA ALA A 916 -13.16 -17.64 12.56
C ALA A 916 -12.73 -16.80 11.35
N LEU A 917 -12.05 -15.67 11.57
CA LEU A 917 -11.50 -14.85 10.49
C LEU A 917 -10.31 -15.52 9.80
N VAL A 918 -9.45 -16.22 10.56
CA VAL A 918 -8.39 -17.06 9.99
C VAL A 918 -8.97 -18.14 9.08
N ASN A 919 -10.06 -18.79 9.53
CA ASN A 919 -10.78 -19.76 8.72
C ASN A 919 -11.33 -19.15 7.41
N ILE A 920 -11.85 -17.91 7.45
CA ILE A 920 -12.28 -17.18 6.24
C ILE A 920 -11.11 -16.96 5.26
N ILE A 921 -9.96 -16.54 5.79
CA ILE A 921 -8.75 -16.30 4.99
C ILE A 921 -8.31 -17.58 4.26
N PHE A 922 -8.37 -18.73 4.93
CA PHE A 922 -7.99 -20.02 4.32
C PHE A 922 -9.06 -20.59 3.37
N ASN A 923 -10.34 -20.34 3.62
CA ASN A 923 -11.42 -20.87 2.79
C ASN A 923 -11.39 -20.35 1.35
N ALA A 924 -11.08 -19.08 1.12
CA ALA A 924 -11.08 -18.49 -0.22
C ALA A 924 -10.11 -19.18 -1.21
N PRO A 925 -8.81 -19.35 -0.91
CA PRO A 925 -7.91 -20.10 -1.78
C PRO A 925 -8.29 -21.59 -1.84
N PHE A 926 -8.68 -22.22 -0.72
CA PHE A 926 -9.08 -23.63 -0.72
C PHE A 926 -10.27 -23.91 -1.66
N ILE A 927 -11.31 -23.08 -1.63
CA ILE A 927 -12.50 -23.26 -2.48
C ILE A 927 -12.13 -23.01 -3.95
N THR A 928 -11.37 -21.95 -4.22
CA THR A 928 -10.92 -21.61 -5.56
C THR A 928 -10.12 -22.75 -6.20
N GLU A 929 -9.16 -23.33 -5.47
CA GLU A 929 -8.33 -24.43 -5.94
C GLU A 929 -9.10 -25.75 -6.10
N ARG A 930 -10.00 -26.07 -5.15
CA ARG A 930 -10.65 -27.38 -5.11
C ARG A 930 -11.92 -27.48 -5.96
N PHE A 931 -12.73 -26.44 -5.99
CA PHE A 931 -14.09 -26.46 -6.56
C PHE A 931 -14.27 -25.52 -7.77
N GLY A 932 -13.37 -24.54 -7.93
CA GLY A 932 -13.40 -23.57 -9.03
C GLY A 932 -14.61 -22.61 -9.01
N PRO A 933 -14.62 -21.63 -9.93
CA PRO A 933 -15.61 -20.53 -9.93
C PRO A 933 -17.04 -20.99 -10.22
N MET A 934 -17.23 -22.13 -10.91
CA MET A 934 -18.55 -22.63 -11.27
C MET A 934 -19.38 -23.08 -10.06
N THR A 935 -18.72 -23.44 -8.95
CA THR A 935 -19.39 -23.82 -7.71
C THR A 935 -19.98 -22.60 -7.00
N GLU A 936 -19.23 -21.49 -6.91
CA GLU A 936 -19.76 -20.21 -6.40
C GLU A 936 -20.91 -19.71 -7.28
N ALA A 937 -20.76 -19.77 -8.61
CA ALA A 937 -21.83 -19.41 -9.54
C ALA A 937 -23.08 -20.30 -9.38
N LYS A 938 -22.92 -21.58 -9.01
CA LYS A 938 -24.05 -22.45 -8.65
C LYS A 938 -24.67 -22.03 -7.32
N ALA A 939 -23.87 -21.66 -6.31
CA ALA A 939 -24.39 -21.15 -5.04
C ALA A 939 -25.23 -19.87 -5.23
N TYR A 940 -24.82 -18.98 -6.13
CA TYR A 940 -25.60 -17.77 -6.46
C TYR A 940 -26.96 -18.14 -7.07
N ARG A 941 -26.99 -19.12 -7.99
CA ARG A 941 -28.25 -19.66 -8.53
C ARG A 941 -29.12 -20.32 -7.47
N LYS A 942 -28.52 -21.07 -6.52
CA LYS A 942 -29.24 -21.61 -5.36
C LYS A 942 -29.79 -20.52 -4.45
N ALA A 943 -29.14 -19.36 -4.33
CA ALA A 943 -29.68 -18.22 -3.59
C ALA A 943 -30.95 -17.65 -4.25
N TYR A 944 -31.02 -17.60 -5.58
CA TYR A 944 -32.25 -17.25 -6.30
C TYR A 944 -33.36 -18.28 -6.10
N GLU A 945 -33.03 -19.57 -6.12
CA GLU A 945 -33.99 -20.64 -5.83
C GLU A 945 -34.52 -20.55 -4.40
N LEU A 946 -33.64 -20.29 -3.42
CA LEU A 946 -34.03 -20.05 -2.03
C LEU A 946 -34.91 -18.80 -1.88
N ARG A 947 -34.61 -17.72 -2.62
CA ARG A 947 -35.44 -16.51 -2.65
C ARG A 947 -36.84 -16.85 -3.17
N ALA A 948 -36.93 -17.58 -4.27
CA ALA A 948 -38.22 -17.98 -4.85
C ALA A 948 -39.05 -18.83 -3.87
N ALA A 949 -38.41 -19.69 -3.08
CA ALA A 949 -39.09 -20.49 -2.05
C ALA A 949 -39.71 -19.64 -0.94
N TYR A 950 -39.04 -18.55 -0.51
CA TYR A 950 -39.65 -17.58 0.42
C TYR A 950 -40.73 -16.74 -0.25
N ASP A 951 -40.48 -16.25 -1.48
CA ASP A 951 -41.45 -15.47 -2.26
C ASP A 951 -42.77 -16.25 -2.46
N GLN A 952 -42.70 -17.56 -2.67
CA GLN A 952 -43.87 -18.45 -2.74
C GLN A 952 -44.65 -18.49 -1.42
N ALA A 953 -43.98 -18.54 -0.27
CA ALA A 953 -44.67 -18.52 1.02
C ALA A 953 -45.38 -17.17 1.26
N PHE A 954 -44.84 -16.06 0.73
CA PHE A 954 -45.48 -14.75 0.80
C PHE A 954 -46.73 -14.60 -0.12
N GLU A 955 -47.07 -15.61 -0.92
CA GLU A 955 -48.37 -15.66 -1.60
C GLU A 955 -49.53 -15.98 -0.63
N GLU A 956 -49.23 -16.69 0.46
CA GLU A 956 -50.21 -17.10 1.47
C GLU A 956 -50.11 -16.26 2.76
N PHE A 957 -48.89 -15.86 3.13
CA PHE A 957 -48.59 -15.18 4.41
C PHE A 957 -48.14 -13.74 4.20
N ASP A 958 -48.57 -12.84 5.08
CA ASP A 958 -48.10 -11.45 5.07
C ASP A 958 -46.67 -11.34 5.62
N VAL A 959 -46.36 -12.16 6.64
CA VAL A 959 -45.01 -12.28 7.22
C VAL A 959 -44.69 -13.71 7.62
N LEU A 960 -43.39 -14.00 7.67
CA LEU A 960 -42.85 -15.24 8.21
C LEU A 960 -42.16 -14.97 9.56
N VAL A 961 -42.12 -15.97 10.42
CA VAL A 961 -41.49 -15.89 11.76
C VAL A 961 -40.54 -17.05 11.99
N THR A 962 -39.38 -16.74 12.58
CA THR A 962 -38.39 -17.70 13.08
C THR A 962 -37.87 -17.27 14.45
N PRO A 963 -37.23 -18.15 15.24
CA PRO A 963 -36.34 -17.70 16.32
C PRO A 963 -35.21 -16.84 15.76
N CYS A 964 -34.83 -15.75 16.46
CA CYS A 964 -33.75 -14.88 16.00
C CYS A 964 -32.36 -15.39 16.39
N ALA A 965 -32.16 -15.73 17.67
CA ALA A 965 -30.96 -16.37 18.19
C ALA A 965 -31.32 -17.74 18.78
N PRO A 966 -30.42 -18.75 18.77
CA PRO A 966 -30.75 -20.11 19.19
C PRO A 966 -30.73 -20.32 20.72
N SER A 967 -30.15 -19.40 21.46
CA SER A 967 -30.05 -19.42 22.92
C SER A 967 -30.30 -18.03 23.49
N VAL A 968 -30.41 -17.93 24.82
CA VAL A 968 -30.15 -16.66 25.51
C VAL A 968 -28.67 -16.32 25.45
N SER A 969 -28.31 -15.10 25.83
CA SER A 969 -26.91 -14.66 25.86
C SER A 969 -26.06 -15.60 26.72
N THR A 970 -24.89 -15.99 26.20
CA THR A 970 -23.94 -16.95 26.78
C THR A 970 -22.67 -16.26 27.30
N PRO A 971 -21.91 -16.89 28.22
CA PRO A 971 -20.64 -16.34 28.70
C PRO A 971 -19.64 -16.15 27.56
N HIS A 972 -18.78 -15.13 27.68
CA HIS A 972 -17.65 -15.00 26.75
C HIS A 972 -16.64 -16.15 26.93
N PRO A 973 -15.98 -16.60 25.85
CA PRO A 973 -14.82 -17.50 25.97
C PRO A 973 -13.67 -16.81 26.73
N LYS A 974 -12.85 -17.59 27.44
CA LYS A 974 -11.65 -17.10 28.12
C LYS A 974 -10.60 -16.70 27.09
N MET A 975 -10.36 -15.39 26.94
CA MET A 975 -9.40 -14.88 25.94
C MET A 975 -7.94 -15.04 26.39
N LYS A 976 -7.69 -15.08 27.70
CA LYS A 976 -6.37 -15.28 28.33
C LYS A 976 -6.50 -16.34 29.42
N GLY A 977 -5.40 -17.02 29.73
CA GLY A 977 -5.31 -17.92 30.87
C GLY A 977 -5.16 -17.12 32.17
N ASP A 978 -5.68 -17.69 33.25
CA ASP A 978 -5.65 -17.14 34.60
C ASP A 978 -5.47 -18.28 35.62
N ASP A 979 -5.52 -17.95 36.91
CA ASP A 979 -5.40 -18.93 38.00
C ASP A 979 -6.49 -20.01 37.95
N ASP A 980 -7.62 -19.71 37.29
CA ASP A 980 -8.76 -20.62 37.10
C ASP A 980 -8.66 -21.46 35.81
N GLY A 981 -7.54 -21.42 35.08
CA GLY A 981 -7.24 -22.32 33.97
C GLY A 981 -6.75 -21.64 32.67
N PRO A 982 -6.45 -22.44 31.62
CA PRO A 982 -5.91 -21.93 30.37
C PRO A 982 -6.94 -21.10 29.58
N ALA A 983 -6.45 -20.31 28.63
CA ALA A 983 -7.30 -19.64 27.65
C ALA A 983 -8.10 -20.66 26.81
N SER A 984 -9.27 -20.26 26.35
CA SER A 984 -10.11 -21.05 25.44
C SER A 984 -9.34 -21.40 24.15
N SER A 985 -9.45 -22.67 23.75
CA SER A 985 -8.90 -23.16 22.49
C SER A 985 -9.60 -22.54 21.28
N ILE A 986 -9.07 -22.77 20.09
CA ILE A 986 -9.72 -22.36 18.83
C ILE A 986 -11.13 -22.94 18.74
N MET A 987 -11.29 -24.24 19.06
CA MET A 987 -12.58 -24.90 18.96
C MET A 987 -13.56 -24.40 20.02
N ASP A 988 -13.11 -24.08 21.23
CA ASP A 988 -13.98 -23.49 22.26
C ASP A 988 -14.57 -22.15 21.78
N LYS A 989 -13.77 -21.31 21.11
CA LYS A 989 -14.20 -20.01 20.57
C LYS A 989 -15.14 -20.15 19.36
N VAL A 990 -14.91 -21.14 18.51
CA VAL A 990 -15.74 -21.37 17.30
C VAL A 990 -17.05 -22.07 17.64
N ASN A 991 -17.02 -23.08 18.52
CA ASN A 991 -18.19 -23.91 18.86
C ASN A 991 -19.33 -23.09 19.47
N VAL A 992 -19.02 -22.07 20.28
CA VAL A 992 -20.05 -21.20 20.87
C VAL A 992 -20.84 -20.39 19.83
N ALA A 993 -20.30 -20.20 18.62
CA ALA A 993 -20.96 -19.49 17.53
C ALA A 993 -21.72 -20.42 16.56
N VAL A 994 -21.62 -21.74 16.72
CA VAL A 994 -22.29 -22.71 15.85
C VAL A 994 -23.81 -22.55 15.97
N GLY A 995 -24.50 -22.52 14.83
CA GLY A 995 -25.95 -22.40 14.77
C GLY A 995 -26.51 -20.98 14.92
N VAL A 996 -25.72 -20.02 15.43
CA VAL A 996 -26.20 -18.67 15.76
C VAL A 996 -26.72 -17.91 14.52
N THR A 997 -26.13 -18.15 13.34
CA THR A 997 -26.52 -17.47 12.10
C THR A 997 -27.48 -18.28 11.22
N THR A 998 -27.89 -19.49 11.64
CA THR A 998 -28.65 -20.42 10.77
C THR A 998 -29.99 -19.85 10.34
N ASN A 999 -30.71 -19.17 11.23
CA ASN A 999 -32.01 -18.55 10.94
C ASN A 999 -31.91 -17.14 10.39
N THR A 1000 -30.74 -16.49 10.45
CA THR A 1000 -30.59 -15.08 10.06
C THR A 1000 -29.87 -14.92 8.71
N GLY A 1001 -28.84 -15.72 8.45
CA GLY A 1001 -28.06 -15.71 7.22
C GLY A 1001 -28.84 -15.95 5.91
N PRO A 1002 -29.82 -16.87 5.86
CA PRO A 1002 -30.64 -17.09 4.66
C PRO A 1002 -31.32 -15.81 4.14
N PHE A 1003 -31.74 -14.92 5.05
CA PHE A 1003 -32.41 -13.67 4.67
C PHE A 1003 -31.45 -12.57 4.21
N ASN A 1004 -30.14 -12.69 4.49
CA ASN A 1004 -29.13 -11.83 3.88
C ASN A 1004 -28.90 -12.19 2.42
N VAL A 1005 -28.69 -13.47 2.11
CA VAL A 1005 -28.39 -13.90 0.73
C VAL A 1005 -29.61 -13.78 -0.19
N THR A 1006 -30.82 -13.95 0.37
CA THR A 1006 -32.06 -13.74 -0.39
C THR A 1006 -32.49 -12.28 -0.46
N GLY A 1007 -32.02 -11.41 0.43
CA GLY A 1007 -32.30 -9.98 0.44
C GLY A 1007 -33.64 -9.57 1.06
N HIS A 1008 -34.41 -10.51 1.61
CA HIS A 1008 -35.68 -10.22 2.31
C HIS A 1008 -35.48 -9.35 3.55
N PRO A 1009 -36.33 -8.35 3.82
CA PRO A 1009 -36.26 -7.58 5.05
C PRO A 1009 -36.63 -8.47 6.25
N ALA A 1010 -35.93 -8.29 7.37
CA ALA A 1010 -36.14 -9.06 8.58
C ALA A 1010 -35.83 -8.26 9.84
N MET A 1011 -36.68 -8.34 10.86
CA MET A 1011 -36.56 -7.58 12.10
C MET A 1011 -36.59 -8.49 13.33
N ASN A 1012 -35.69 -8.24 14.27
CA ASN A 1012 -35.82 -8.79 15.62
C ASN A 1012 -36.89 -8.02 16.40
N VAL A 1013 -37.82 -8.76 17.01
CA VAL A 1013 -38.85 -8.27 17.92
C VAL A 1013 -38.67 -8.95 19.28
N PRO A 1014 -38.43 -8.22 20.37
CA PRO A 1014 -38.35 -8.80 21.71
C PRO A 1014 -39.65 -9.53 22.09
N CYS A 1015 -39.58 -10.83 22.35
CA CYS A 1015 -40.77 -11.69 22.50
C CYS A 1015 -40.86 -12.40 23.86
N GLY A 1016 -39.82 -12.34 24.69
CA GLY A 1016 -39.84 -12.93 26.03
C GLY A 1016 -38.50 -12.88 26.75
N PHE A 1017 -38.41 -13.64 27.83
CA PHE A 1017 -37.19 -13.80 28.62
C PHE A 1017 -36.90 -15.28 28.91
N GLY A 1018 -35.63 -15.65 28.87
CA GLY A 1018 -35.14 -16.97 29.21
C GLY A 1018 -34.32 -16.99 30.49
N SER A 1019 -34.15 -18.19 31.06
CA SER A 1019 -33.33 -18.39 32.26
C SER A 1019 -31.90 -18.72 31.85
N VAL A 1020 -30.94 -18.39 32.71
CA VAL A 1020 -29.54 -18.80 32.53
C VAL A 1020 -29.26 -20.06 33.35
N GLU A 1021 -28.61 -21.04 32.74
CA GLU A 1021 -28.17 -22.25 33.44
C GLU A 1021 -27.24 -21.87 34.61
N GLY A 1022 -27.50 -22.43 35.79
CA GLY A 1022 -26.77 -22.09 37.02
C GLY A 1022 -27.10 -20.71 37.64
N LYS A 1023 -27.95 -19.89 36.99
CA LYS A 1023 -28.41 -18.57 37.50
C LYS A 1023 -29.92 -18.37 37.22
N PRO A 1024 -30.81 -19.16 37.84
CA PRO A 1024 -32.25 -19.19 37.50
C PRO A 1024 -32.98 -17.87 37.78
N ASP A 1025 -32.47 -17.07 38.72
CA ASP A 1025 -33.01 -15.74 39.07
C ASP A 1025 -32.67 -14.67 38.03
N VAL A 1026 -31.69 -14.92 37.16
CA VAL A 1026 -31.31 -14.01 36.08
C VAL A 1026 -32.11 -14.35 34.83
N LYS A 1027 -32.86 -13.35 34.34
CA LYS A 1027 -33.66 -13.45 33.13
C LYS A 1027 -33.01 -12.66 32.00
N LEU A 1028 -32.76 -13.30 30.87
CA LEU A 1028 -32.14 -12.68 29.69
C LEU A 1028 -33.13 -12.59 28.53
N PRO A 1029 -33.05 -11.54 27.69
CA PRO A 1029 -34.01 -11.35 26.60
C PRO A 1029 -34.01 -12.47 25.55
N ILE A 1030 -35.16 -12.70 24.95
CA ILE A 1030 -35.40 -13.58 23.81
C ILE A 1030 -36.06 -12.76 22.69
N GLY A 1031 -35.57 -12.95 21.46
CA GLY A 1031 -36.09 -12.30 20.27
C GLY A 1031 -36.67 -13.29 19.26
N MET A 1032 -37.81 -12.91 18.68
CA MET A 1032 -38.33 -13.53 17.45
C MET A 1032 -37.93 -12.69 16.25
N GLN A 1033 -37.71 -13.33 15.12
CA GLN A 1033 -37.47 -12.66 13.86
C GLN A 1033 -38.76 -12.62 13.05
N VAL A 1034 -39.16 -11.44 12.58
CA VAL A 1034 -40.27 -11.23 11.65
C VAL A 1034 -39.70 -10.87 10.29
N ILE A 1035 -40.07 -11.62 9.25
CA ILE A 1035 -39.56 -11.50 7.89
C ILE A 1035 -40.69 -11.11 6.95
N GLY A 1036 -40.44 -10.10 6.12
CA GLY A 1036 -41.39 -9.60 5.13
C GLY A 1036 -40.93 -9.91 3.70
N LYS A 1037 -41.84 -9.68 2.77
CA LYS A 1037 -41.54 -9.70 1.34
C LYS A 1037 -40.56 -8.57 1.00
N ARG A 1038 -39.70 -8.78 -0.02
CA ARG A 1038 -38.80 -7.72 -0.51
C ARG A 1038 -39.61 -6.48 -0.90
N TRP A 1039 -39.10 -5.32 -0.49
CA TRP A 1039 -39.72 -4.00 -0.69
C TRP A 1039 -41.05 -3.77 0.04
N ASP A 1040 -41.37 -4.62 1.02
CA ASP A 1040 -42.54 -4.47 1.90
C ASP A 1040 -42.12 -4.46 3.38
N GLU A 1041 -41.30 -3.47 3.76
CA GLU A 1041 -40.94 -3.25 5.16
C GLU A 1041 -42.16 -2.94 6.03
N MET A 1042 -43.23 -2.38 5.44
CA MET A 1042 -44.44 -2.04 6.19
C MET A 1042 -45.17 -3.26 6.74
N SER A 1043 -45.18 -4.39 6.05
CA SER A 1043 -45.74 -5.63 6.62
C SER A 1043 -45.00 -6.08 7.89
N ILE A 1044 -43.69 -5.85 7.97
CA ILE A 1044 -42.92 -6.13 9.20
C ILE A 1044 -43.32 -5.16 10.33
N PHE A 1045 -43.46 -3.87 10.03
CA PHE A 1045 -43.93 -2.88 11.02
C PHE A 1045 -45.34 -3.19 11.53
N LYS A 1046 -46.26 -3.55 10.62
CA LYS A 1046 -47.62 -3.96 10.99
C LYS A 1046 -47.60 -5.20 11.88
N ALA A 1047 -46.82 -6.22 11.51
CA ALA A 1047 -46.68 -7.43 12.32
C ALA A 1047 -46.16 -7.13 13.73
N ALA A 1048 -45.11 -6.33 13.88
CA ALA A 1048 -44.60 -5.96 15.19
C ALA A 1048 -45.62 -5.14 16.01
N ALA A 1049 -46.35 -4.21 15.37
CA ALA A 1049 -47.41 -3.45 16.03
C ALA A 1049 -48.57 -4.35 16.49
N ILE A 1050 -48.98 -5.33 15.66
CA ILE A 1050 -49.99 -6.33 16.00
C ILE A 1050 -49.51 -7.18 17.19
N PHE A 1051 -48.25 -7.60 17.19
CA PHE A 1051 -47.67 -8.38 18.29
C PHE A 1051 -47.64 -7.59 19.60
N GLU A 1052 -47.23 -6.31 19.57
CA GLU A 1052 -47.26 -5.45 20.75
C GLU A 1052 -48.67 -5.22 21.29
N GLU A 1053 -49.65 -5.02 20.40
CA GLU A 1053 -51.05 -4.87 20.77
C GLU A 1053 -51.60 -6.16 21.40
N GLY A 1054 -51.27 -7.31 20.82
CA GLY A 1054 -51.62 -8.61 21.38
C GLY A 1054 -51.03 -8.83 22.77
N ARG A 1055 -49.77 -8.42 22.99
CA ARG A 1055 -49.12 -8.44 24.30
C ARG A 1055 -49.83 -7.52 25.30
N ARG A 1056 -50.22 -6.31 24.89
CA ARG A 1056 -51.00 -5.37 25.71
C ARG A 1056 -52.34 -5.99 26.11
N LEU A 1057 -53.08 -6.55 25.16
CA LEU A 1057 -54.38 -7.19 25.36
C LEU A 1057 -54.34 -8.48 26.18
N ALA A 1058 -53.18 -9.14 26.26
CA ALA A 1058 -53.01 -10.35 27.07
C ALA A 1058 -52.57 -10.06 28.52
N ASN A 1059 -52.12 -8.83 28.79
CA ASN A 1059 -51.70 -8.35 30.11
C ASN A 1059 -52.77 -7.47 30.79
N LEU A 1060 -53.83 -7.13 30.06
CA LEU A 1060 -55.10 -6.56 30.56
C LEU A 1060 -56.05 -7.70 30.89
#